data_AF-A0A8H6ZA48-F1
#
_entry.id   AF-A0A8H6ZA48-F1
#
_cell.length_a   1.000
_cell.length_b   1.000
_cell.length_c   1.000
_cell.angle_alpha   90.00
_cell.angle_beta   90.00
_cell.angle_gamma   90.00
#
_symmetry.space_group_name_H-M   'P 1'
#
loop_
_entity.id
_entity.type
_entity.pdbx_description
1 polymer ?
#
loop_
_entity_poly.entity_id
_entity_poly.type
_entity_poly.pdbx_seq_one_letter_code
_entity_poly.pdbx_strand_id
1 'polypeptide(L)'
;MGPSDIYFTISIQIHRVSLFWIVLKHHGSQWKVGSRLKSFSLFLTGILHVALLITMRGAERPGKVQWNHPFLRPLMPLAFDAAQATFIDIVDEIPNDQEIRQLLEITDNIPLAVQLVATVADSEGCQATLARWELEKIALLSAGRGKRSNLEASIMLSISSPRMTSMPHAADLLSLMSLLSDGISDLDLAQSKPPIPEILTCKALLIRTSLAYVDYAGRFKVLNPIRDYIQKTNPPALSLVRPIRKHLVELLQIRKTFMLSRSQSVGNLTPRLVSNLGNLHNVLLHGLDFDPAYLRETIQGVLLLSRLNTVMTRGPTPLMLRLPEILARMGDHELQGWFIIEAFESKIFSAILDPQKSLDEAVEHFHTIQDVESQARLYLAVGEYYFDRSGDMRKARNLFNKALALASQCQSDLMHIRGLIALTTIEWSSGNYSEGLRLAREIHRLSVTAGYLWGEIDGLRWQAMCYNGLGHFKDSIEFSNAAMAIVVSAGLQGGQAEMVVMNTKALAYELKSEYAEARRLHEAILDKTSAALSPAVYAHTLVNIANMDIVNGTASDVVSHKLDTATSMFQDLQYPRGVTFCDFCRAELMLREGNPRSANHEYIRLAGNPKDSNSDITSFCLARLADPKNSMGGYASWAFVFLAHTMVSETRNILELNQALRCLGSVFASQDDNDTALSLLTVALDAFTEMDVHDSRAECMRTIGDVHLRLGELSKASALWKIARHLFERASQSKGVEEIDARLTELVHSAITPLAVLGSSLSSPPESTDENFRDEGKM
;
A
#
# COMPACT_ATOMS: atom_id res chain seq x y z
N MET A 1 22.17 60.13 12.52
CA MET A 1 21.05 59.56 13.30
C MET A 1 19.77 60.28 12.89
N GLY A 2 18.97 59.69 12.00
CA GLY A 2 17.61 60.15 11.70
C GLY A 2 16.58 59.27 12.43
N PRO A 3 15.37 59.77 12.73
CA PRO A 3 14.34 58.94 13.33
C PRO A 3 13.95 57.84 12.35
N SER A 4 13.89 56.59 12.83
CA SER A 4 13.34 55.47 12.07
C SER A 4 11.82 55.65 12.01
N ASP A 5 11.33 56.14 10.88
CA ASP A 5 9.90 56.25 10.64
C ASP A 5 9.28 54.85 10.55
N ILE A 6 8.35 54.56 11.48
CA ILE A 6 7.54 53.35 11.45
C ILE A 6 6.37 53.64 10.51
N TYR A 7 6.38 53.02 9.33
CA TYR A 7 5.29 53.14 8.36
C TYR A 7 4.17 52.16 8.72
N PHE A 8 2.97 52.68 8.99
CA PHE A 8 1.73 51.89 9.06
C PHE A 8 0.96 52.08 7.77
N THR A 9 0.55 50.98 7.15
CA THR A 9 -0.54 51.06 6.18
C THR A 9 -1.84 50.95 6.96
N ILE A 10 -2.56 52.06 7.03
CA ILE A 10 -3.89 52.13 7.63
C ILE A 10 -4.90 51.92 6.50
N SER A 11 -5.59 50.80 6.49
CA SER A 11 -6.75 50.61 5.63
C SER A 11 -8.00 50.88 6.45
N ILE A 12 -8.79 51.88 6.03
CA ILE A 12 -10.07 52.22 6.66
C ILE A 12 -11.16 51.69 5.74
N GLN A 13 -11.92 50.70 6.22
CA GLN A 13 -13.13 50.24 5.55
C GLN A 13 -14.35 50.74 6.32
N ILE A 14 -15.22 51.48 5.63
CA ILE A 14 -16.47 52.01 6.16
C ILE A 14 -17.58 51.02 5.80
N HIS A 15 -18.17 50.37 6.80
CA HIS A 15 -19.28 49.45 6.57
C HIS A 15 -20.47 49.82 7.46
N ARG A 16 -21.46 50.45 6.81
CA ARG A 16 -22.65 51.11 7.39
C ARG A 16 -22.31 52.27 8.36
N VAL A 17 -23.27 53.19 8.49
CA VAL A 17 -23.15 54.53 9.11
C VAL A 17 -22.78 54.52 10.61
N SER A 18 -22.45 53.37 11.20
CA SER A 18 -22.34 53.17 12.65
C SER A 18 -21.08 52.43 13.14
N LEU A 19 -20.22 51.91 12.25
CA LEU A 19 -18.98 51.21 12.65
C LEU A 19 -17.83 51.38 11.63
N PHE A 20 -16.65 51.77 12.10
CA PHE A 20 -15.42 51.96 11.32
C PHE A 20 -14.42 50.84 11.62
N TRP A 21 -13.92 50.16 10.59
CA TRP A 21 -12.84 49.18 10.76
C TRP A 21 -11.51 49.80 10.40
N ILE A 22 -10.57 49.79 11.34
CA ILE A 22 -9.19 50.21 11.12
C ILE A 22 -8.33 48.95 11.11
N VAL A 23 -7.77 48.63 9.94
CA VAL A 23 -6.78 47.55 9.80
C VAL A 23 -5.39 48.16 9.79
N LEU A 24 -4.61 47.87 10.82
CA LEU A 24 -3.19 48.24 10.89
C LEU A 24 -2.33 47.08 10.36
N LYS A 25 -1.63 47.34 9.26
CA LYS A 25 -0.63 46.43 8.70
C LYS A 25 0.77 46.95 8.98
N HIS A 26 1.60 46.11 9.61
CA HIS A 26 3.00 46.44 9.91
C HIS A 26 3.93 45.92 8.81
N HIS A 27 4.71 46.82 8.21
CA HIS A 27 5.76 46.50 7.23
C HIS A 27 7.13 46.82 7.85
N GLY A 28 7.78 45.79 8.41
CA GLY A 28 9.24 45.72 8.62
C GLY A 28 9.96 46.96 9.16
N SER A 29 9.97 47.15 10.48
CA SER A 29 11.12 47.59 11.28
C SER A 29 10.73 47.59 12.77
N GLN A 30 11.74 47.56 13.64
CA GLN A 30 11.69 47.15 15.05
C GLN A 30 10.54 47.76 15.88
N TRP A 31 9.89 46.90 16.67
CA TRP A 31 9.12 47.31 17.85
C TRP A 31 10.09 47.74 18.95
N LYS A 32 10.57 48.99 18.92
CA LYS A 32 11.02 49.62 20.17
C LYS A 32 9.80 49.71 21.08
N VAL A 33 9.69 48.76 22.00
CA VAL A 33 8.67 48.80 23.06
C VAL A 33 8.76 50.16 23.74
N GLY A 34 7.62 50.85 23.87
CA GLY A 34 7.58 52.05 24.68
C GLY A 34 6.24 52.77 24.63
N SER A 35 6.08 53.70 23.69
CA SER A 35 5.09 54.78 23.83
C SER A 35 4.11 54.89 22.68
N ARG A 36 4.54 55.15 21.44
CA ARG A 36 3.63 55.63 20.38
C ARG A 36 2.50 54.66 19.99
N LEU A 37 2.76 53.36 19.82
CA LEU A 37 1.69 52.41 19.45
C LEU A 37 0.76 52.07 20.61
N LYS A 38 1.27 52.11 21.85
CA LYS A 38 0.44 51.97 23.05
C LYS A 38 -0.51 53.16 23.16
N SER A 39 0.00 54.37 23.00
CA SER A 39 -0.78 55.61 22.97
C SER A 39 -1.79 55.62 21.81
N PHE A 40 -1.38 55.20 20.62
CA PHE A 40 -2.23 55.18 19.43
C PHE A 40 -3.32 54.11 19.47
N SER A 41 -3.01 52.91 19.97
CA SER A 41 -4.01 51.84 20.13
C SER A 41 -4.98 52.14 21.27
N LEU A 42 -4.53 52.74 22.39
CA LEU A 42 -5.44 53.25 23.43
C LEU A 42 -6.36 54.34 22.88
N PHE A 43 -5.83 55.25 22.07
CA PHE A 43 -6.61 56.31 21.45
C PHE A 43 -7.73 55.75 20.56
N LEU A 44 -7.39 54.82 19.66
CA LEU A 44 -8.37 54.25 18.72
C LEU A 44 -9.42 53.36 19.40
N THR A 45 -9.05 52.65 20.47
CA THR A 45 -9.98 51.78 21.20
C THR A 45 -10.93 52.53 22.14
N GLY A 46 -10.72 53.82 22.35
CA GLY A 46 -11.63 54.70 23.12
C GLY A 46 -12.80 55.26 22.31
N ILE A 47 -12.90 54.97 21.01
CA ILE A 47 -13.93 55.52 20.12
C ILE A 47 -15.07 54.50 19.98
N LEU A 48 -16.29 54.89 20.39
CA LEU A 48 -17.48 54.01 20.52
C LEU A 48 -17.91 53.27 19.23
N HIS A 49 -17.39 53.69 18.08
CA HIS A 49 -17.75 53.18 16.75
C HIS A 49 -16.54 52.70 15.94
N VAL A 50 -15.38 52.46 16.56
CA VAL A 50 -14.17 52.00 15.86
C VAL A 50 -13.79 50.59 16.32
N ALA A 51 -13.72 49.66 15.37
CA ALA A 51 -13.15 48.34 15.54
C ALA A 51 -11.69 48.35 15.03
N LEU A 52 -10.75 47.96 15.89
CA LEU A 52 -9.33 47.89 15.57
C LEU A 52 -8.90 46.45 15.30
N LEU A 53 -8.45 46.17 14.08
CA LEU A 53 -7.82 44.91 13.71
C LEU A 53 -6.33 45.15 13.45
N ILE A 54 -5.46 44.42 14.15
CA ILE A 54 -4.02 44.52 13.96
C ILE A 54 -3.50 43.21 13.37
N THR A 55 -2.81 43.33 12.23
CA THR A 55 -1.99 42.25 11.69
C THR A 55 -0.53 42.52 12.05
N MET A 56 0.08 41.62 12.81
CA MET A 56 1.45 41.78 13.27
C MET A 56 2.17 40.45 13.32
N ARG A 57 3.50 40.50 13.39
CA ARG A 57 4.32 39.30 13.56
C ARG A 57 4.47 38.94 15.04
N GLY A 58 4.23 37.68 15.34
CA GLY A 58 4.25 37.14 16.70
C GLY A 58 2.90 37.22 17.42
N ALA A 59 2.77 36.42 18.48
CA ALA A 59 1.51 36.26 19.22
C ALA A 59 1.35 37.24 20.40
N GLU A 60 2.34 38.10 20.63
CA GLU A 60 2.35 39.04 21.76
C GLU A 60 1.57 40.32 21.41
N ARG A 61 0.39 40.48 22.03
CA ARG A 61 -0.51 41.61 21.80
C ARG A 61 0.02 42.89 22.45
N PRO A 62 -0.25 44.08 21.88
CA PRO A 62 0.01 45.34 22.55
C PRO A 62 -0.65 45.39 23.93
N GLY A 63 0.14 45.62 24.98
CA GLY A 63 -0.35 45.72 26.35
C GLY A 63 -1.14 47.00 26.63
N LYS A 64 -2.00 46.97 27.67
CA LYS A 64 -2.91 48.06 28.11
C LYS A 64 -4.08 48.37 27.17
N VAL A 65 -4.35 47.49 26.19
CA VAL A 65 -5.57 47.51 25.37
C VAL A 65 -6.49 46.40 25.87
N GLN A 66 -7.79 46.68 26.02
CA GLN A 66 -8.80 45.66 26.29
C GLN A 66 -9.13 44.93 24.99
N TRP A 67 -8.50 43.77 24.79
CA TRP A 67 -8.72 42.93 23.62
C TRP A 67 -9.97 42.08 23.78
N ASN A 68 -10.71 41.90 22.69
CA ASN A 68 -11.93 41.11 22.67
C ASN A 68 -11.61 39.63 22.96
N HIS A 69 -12.47 38.99 23.76
CA HIS A 69 -12.40 37.57 24.08
C HIS A 69 -13.60 36.82 23.45
N PRO A 70 -13.41 35.61 22.90
CA PRO A 70 -12.13 34.91 22.73
C PRO A 70 -11.22 35.63 21.72
N PHE A 71 -9.90 35.53 21.92
CA PHE A 71 -8.97 36.12 20.97
C PHE A 71 -9.08 35.46 19.60
N LEU A 72 -8.89 36.26 18.54
CA LEU A 72 -8.70 35.73 17.20
C LEU A 72 -7.51 34.76 17.20
N ARG A 73 -7.72 33.60 16.57
CA ARG A 73 -6.67 32.59 16.39
C ARG A 73 -5.59 33.13 15.46
N PRO A 74 -4.32 32.73 15.64
CA PRO A 74 -3.26 33.03 14.67
C PRO A 74 -3.67 32.59 13.26
N LEU A 75 -3.26 33.36 12.25
CA LEU A 75 -3.45 32.96 10.86
C LEU A 75 -2.62 31.70 10.59
N MET A 76 -3.30 30.66 10.13
CA MET A 76 -2.68 29.41 9.69
C MET A 76 -2.45 29.44 8.18
N PRO A 77 -1.59 28.56 7.64
CA PRO A 77 -1.57 28.30 6.21
C PRO A 77 -2.95 27.91 5.68
N LEU A 78 -3.13 28.00 4.37
CA LEU A 78 -4.41 27.68 3.73
C LEU A 78 -4.76 26.20 3.97
N ALA A 79 -6.06 25.92 4.09
CA ALA A 79 -6.55 24.55 3.96
C ALA A 79 -6.17 24.02 2.57
N PHE A 80 -5.97 22.71 2.43
CA PHE A 80 -5.51 22.11 1.17
C PHE A 80 -6.38 22.55 -0.02
N ASP A 81 -7.70 22.43 0.09
CA ASP A 81 -8.65 22.80 -0.98
C ASP A 81 -8.55 24.28 -1.36
N ALA A 82 -8.30 25.16 -0.39
CA ALA A 82 -8.13 26.59 -0.64
C ALA A 82 -6.75 26.91 -1.26
N ALA A 83 -5.70 26.18 -0.86
CA ALA A 83 -4.38 26.27 -1.45
C ALA A 83 -4.39 25.76 -2.90
N GLN A 84 -5.11 24.66 -3.15
CA GLN A 84 -5.37 24.07 -4.45
C GLN A 84 -6.11 25.04 -5.36
N ALA A 85 -7.21 25.62 -4.89
CA ALA A 85 -7.94 26.66 -5.62
C ALA A 85 -7.05 27.87 -5.94
N THR A 86 -6.26 28.34 -4.96
CA THR A 86 -5.33 29.47 -5.17
C THR A 86 -4.25 29.14 -6.21
N PHE A 87 -3.77 27.89 -6.24
CA PHE A 87 -2.78 27.44 -7.21
C PHE A 87 -3.38 27.37 -8.61
N ILE A 88 -4.55 26.73 -8.75
CA ILE A 88 -5.27 26.55 -10.01
C ILE A 88 -5.71 27.90 -10.60
N ASP A 89 -6.06 28.89 -9.76
CA ASP A 89 -6.40 30.24 -10.21
C ASP A 89 -5.24 30.99 -10.90
N ILE A 90 -4.00 30.50 -10.78
CA ILE A 90 -2.80 31.16 -11.32
C ILE A 90 -2.25 30.43 -12.55
N VAL A 91 -2.33 29.10 -12.60
CA VAL A 91 -1.72 28.30 -13.68
C VAL A 91 -2.68 28.08 -14.84
N ASP A 92 -2.19 28.23 -16.08
CA ASP A 92 -2.97 27.95 -17.28
C ASP A 92 -3.20 26.43 -17.50
N GLU A 93 -2.21 25.60 -17.18
CA GLU A 93 -2.31 24.13 -17.29
C GLU A 93 -2.62 23.50 -15.92
N ILE A 94 -3.77 22.83 -15.82
CA ILE A 94 -4.22 22.22 -14.56
C ILE A 94 -3.37 20.97 -14.26
N PRO A 95 -2.56 20.97 -13.19
CA PRO A 95 -1.78 19.80 -12.80
C PRO A 95 -2.67 18.63 -12.41
N ASN A 96 -2.14 17.42 -12.57
CA ASN A 96 -2.81 16.24 -12.03
C ASN A 96 -2.81 16.25 -10.49
N ASP A 97 -3.64 15.37 -9.92
CA ASP A 97 -3.89 15.29 -8.48
C ASP A 97 -2.64 15.00 -7.63
N GLN A 98 -1.64 14.34 -8.22
CA GLN A 98 -0.38 14.02 -7.55
C GLN A 98 0.58 15.22 -7.58
N GLU A 99 0.74 15.85 -8.73
CA GLU A 99 1.61 17.02 -8.93
C GLU A 99 1.18 18.18 -8.05
N ILE A 100 -0.12 18.50 -8.00
CA ILE A 100 -0.61 19.60 -7.18
C ILE A 100 -0.41 19.33 -5.69
N ARG A 101 -0.56 18.08 -5.25
CA ARG A 101 -0.26 17.69 -3.85
C ARG A 101 1.21 17.95 -3.53
N GLN A 102 2.12 17.51 -4.40
CA GLN A 102 3.57 17.70 -4.20
C GLN A 102 3.95 19.20 -4.20
N LEU A 103 3.42 19.99 -5.13
CA LEU A 103 3.68 21.43 -5.23
C LEU A 103 3.12 22.22 -4.04
N LEU A 104 1.96 21.83 -3.52
CA LEU A 104 1.39 22.46 -2.34
C LEU A 104 2.15 22.06 -1.07
N GLU A 105 2.59 20.80 -0.97
CA GLU A 105 3.39 20.29 0.14
C GLU A 105 4.70 21.07 0.32
N ILE A 106 5.42 21.39 -0.77
CA ILE A 106 6.68 22.16 -0.67
C ILE A 106 6.46 23.59 -0.10
N THR A 107 5.26 24.13 -0.25
CA THR A 107 4.90 25.49 0.23
C THR A 107 4.32 25.52 1.63
N ASP A 108 4.05 24.36 2.25
CA ASP A 108 3.23 24.23 3.46
C ASP A 108 1.89 25.00 3.36
N ASN A 109 1.34 25.12 2.15
CA ASN A 109 0.13 25.91 1.86
C ASN A 109 0.20 27.39 2.29
N ILE A 110 1.41 27.96 2.42
CA ILE A 110 1.57 29.38 2.77
C ILE A 110 1.12 30.20 1.55
N PRO A 111 0.11 31.09 1.67
CA PRO A 111 -0.49 31.75 0.51
C PRO A 111 0.52 32.41 -0.44
N LEU A 112 1.53 33.09 0.11
CA LEU A 112 2.58 33.73 -0.70
C LEU A 112 3.50 32.70 -1.38
N ALA A 113 3.83 31.59 -0.71
CA ALA A 113 4.65 30.55 -1.30
C ALA A 113 3.88 29.78 -2.39
N VAL A 114 2.59 29.48 -2.16
CA VAL A 114 1.68 28.93 -3.18
C VAL A 114 1.67 29.82 -4.40
N GLN A 115 1.47 31.13 -4.22
CA GLN A 115 1.45 32.08 -5.34
C GLN A 115 2.78 32.11 -6.11
N LEU A 116 3.91 32.09 -5.40
CA LEU A 116 5.24 32.12 -6.03
C LEU A 116 5.53 30.83 -6.81
N VAL A 117 5.25 29.66 -6.22
CA VAL A 117 5.41 28.37 -6.92
C VAL A 117 4.46 28.27 -8.09
N ALA A 118 3.20 28.68 -7.95
CA ALA A 118 2.23 28.68 -9.04
C ALA A 118 2.68 29.59 -10.20
N THR A 119 3.22 30.77 -9.91
CA THR A 119 3.75 31.68 -10.96
C THR A 119 4.93 31.04 -11.71
N VAL A 120 5.79 30.30 -11.01
CA VAL A 120 6.92 29.57 -11.63
C VAL A 120 6.40 28.40 -12.46
N ALA A 121 5.46 27.63 -11.92
CA ALA A 121 4.83 26.49 -12.58
C ALA A 121 4.06 26.89 -13.84
N ASP A 122 3.41 28.05 -13.84
CA ASP A 122 2.74 28.63 -15.01
C ASP A 122 3.74 28.88 -16.16
N SER A 123 4.94 29.36 -15.83
CA SER A 123 5.97 29.65 -16.84
C SER A 123 6.82 28.46 -17.30
N GLU A 124 7.06 27.48 -16.42
CA GLU A 124 8.05 26.40 -16.63
C GLU A 124 7.42 25.00 -16.69
N GLY A 125 6.16 24.86 -16.27
CA GLY A 125 5.49 23.59 -16.05
C GLY A 125 5.67 23.04 -14.63
N CYS A 126 4.67 22.30 -14.14
CA CYS A 126 4.63 21.75 -12.78
C CYS A 126 5.78 20.79 -12.49
N GLN A 127 6.08 19.88 -13.42
CA GLN A 127 7.12 18.87 -13.24
C GLN A 127 8.54 19.47 -13.26
N ALA A 128 8.78 20.47 -14.12
CA ALA A 128 10.05 21.20 -14.15
C ALA A 128 10.23 22.03 -12.87
N THR A 129 9.15 22.64 -12.36
CA THR A 129 9.16 23.38 -11.09
C THR A 129 9.51 22.48 -9.91
N LEU A 130 8.97 21.26 -9.85
CA LEU A 130 9.32 20.27 -8.84
C LEU A 130 10.81 19.87 -8.94
N ALA A 131 11.31 19.59 -10.15
CA ALA A 131 12.72 19.26 -10.35
C ALA A 131 13.66 20.41 -9.96
N ARG A 132 13.26 21.64 -10.27
CA ARG A 132 14.03 22.84 -9.95
C ARG A 132 13.99 23.18 -8.45
N TRP A 133 12.86 22.94 -7.78
CA TRP A 133 12.76 23.04 -6.32
C TRP A 133 13.77 22.12 -5.63
N GLU A 134 14.02 20.93 -6.15
CA GLU A 134 15.03 20.03 -5.58
C GLU A 134 16.45 20.61 -5.61
N LEU A 135 16.76 21.45 -6.60
CA LEU A 135 18.07 22.08 -6.74
C LEU A 135 18.18 23.43 -6.03
N GLU A 136 17.13 24.25 -6.11
CA GLU A 136 17.18 25.67 -5.72
C GLU A 136 16.48 25.98 -4.38
N LYS A 137 15.57 25.11 -3.92
CA LYS A 137 14.77 25.27 -2.69
C LYS A 137 14.21 26.70 -2.55
N ILE A 138 14.43 27.43 -1.44
CA ILE A 138 13.88 28.78 -1.24
C ILE A 138 14.33 29.81 -2.28
N ALA A 139 15.46 29.57 -2.97
CA ALA A 139 15.92 30.47 -4.03
C ALA A 139 14.92 30.49 -5.20
N LEU A 140 14.17 29.40 -5.43
CA LEU A 140 13.08 29.36 -6.40
C LEU A 140 12.02 30.44 -6.09
N LEU A 141 11.66 30.58 -4.81
CA LEU A 141 10.70 31.58 -4.33
C LEU A 141 11.23 33.02 -4.43
N SER A 142 12.52 33.19 -4.74
CA SER A 142 13.16 34.48 -4.98
C SER A 142 13.31 34.86 -6.46
N ALA A 143 13.15 33.90 -7.37
CA ALA A 143 13.30 34.12 -8.81
C ALA A 143 12.15 34.94 -9.44
N GLY A 144 10.94 34.86 -8.88
CA GLY A 144 9.75 35.53 -9.42
C GLY A 144 9.71 37.07 -9.27
N ARG A 145 10.52 37.67 -8.38
CA ARG A 145 10.66 39.13 -8.24
C ARG A 145 12.06 39.49 -7.74
N GLY A 146 12.85 40.21 -8.53
CA GLY A 146 14.25 40.54 -8.23
C GLY A 146 14.50 41.21 -6.86
N LYS A 147 15.70 40.93 -6.30
CA LYS A 147 16.22 41.30 -4.96
C LYS A 147 15.43 40.72 -3.79
N ARG A 148 16.04 39.76 -3.06
CA ARG A 148 15.62 39.12 -1.78
C ARG A 148 14.10 39.05 -1.63
N SER A 149 13.51 37.87 -1.86
CA SER A 149 12.07 37.68 -1.70
C SER A 149 11.58 38.32 -0.39
N ASN A 150 10.39 38.95 -0.42
CA ASN A 150 9.77 39.53 0.79
C ASN A 150 9.71 38.49 1.95
N LEU A 151 9.75 37.20 1.62
CA LEU A 151 9.81 36.08 2.54
C LEU A 151 11.18 35.94 3.22
N GLU A 152 12.31 35.94 2.49
CA GLU A 152 13.65 35.87 3.08
C GLU A 152 13.95 37.10 3.96
N ALA A 153 13.63 38.29 3.47
CA ALA A 153 13.79 39.53 4.24
C ALA A 153 12.93 39.51 5.51
N SER A 154 11.73 38.95 5.40
CA SER A 154 10.85 38.68 6.52
C SER A 154 11.52 37.74 7.54
N ILE A 155 12.00 36.57 7.13
CA ILE A 155 12.62 35.60 8.04
C ILE A 155 13.82 36.23 8.77
N MET A 156 14.69 36.93 8.03
CA MET A 156 15.85 37.64 8.58
C MET A 156 15.47 38.65 9.66
N LEU A 157 14.42 39.47 9.43
CA LEU A 157 13.95 40.45 10.41
C LEU A 157 13.46 39.79 11.72
N SER A 158 12.90 38.58 11.65
CA SER A 158 12.49 37.83 12.85
C SER A 158 13.69 37.31 13.64
N ILE A 159 14.68 36.75 12.93
CA ILE A 159 15.91 36.19 13.52
C ILE A 159 16.76 37.29 14.15
N SER A 160 16.86 38.46 13.51
CA SER A 160 17.59 39.63 14.02
C SER A 160 16.79 40.45 15.05
N SER A 161 15.64 39.95 15.52
CA SER A 161 14.83 40.67 16.50
C SER A 161 15.52 40.71 17.88
N PRO A 162 15.35 41.80 18.67
CA PRO A 162 15.94 41.90 20.02
C PRO A 162 15.61 40.72 20.94
N ARG A 163 14.43 40.12 20.74
CA ARG A 163 13.97 38.94 21.51
C ARG A 163 14.81 37.70 21.17
N MET A 164 15.06 37.45 19.89
CA MET A 164 15.93 36.37 19.44
C MET A 164 17.38 36.62 19.87
N THR A 165 17.89 37.84 19.72
CA THR A 165 19.27 38.16 20.13
C THR A 165 19.47 38.10 21.64
N SER A 166 18.42 38.30 22.45
CA SER A 166 18.49 38.17 23.91
C SER A 166 18.56 36.72 24.40
N MET A 167 18.26 35.74 23.54
CA MET A 167 18.30 34.31 23.87
C MET A 167 18.98 33.53 22.74
N PRO A 168 20.33 33.49 22.69
CA PRO A 168 21.07 32.83 21.62
C PRO A 168 20.69 31.35 21.42
N HIS A 169 20.38 30.64 22.51
CA HIS A 169 19.94 29.23 22.46
C HIS A 169 18.62 29.00 21.73
N ALA A 170 17.79 30.03 21.52
CA ALA A 170 16.61 29.92 20.67
C ALA A 170 16.99 29.81 19.19
N ALA A 171 18.12 30.40 18.76
CA ALA A 171 18.65 30.20 17.42
C ALA A 171 19.22 28.78 17.25
N ASP A 172 19.86 28.22 18.27
CA ASP A 172 20.31 26.82 18.31
C ASP A 172 19.11 25.86 18.14
N LEU A 173 18.03 26.10 18.89
CA LEU A 173 16.80 25.31 18.76
C LEU A 173 16.16 25.45 17.38
N LEU A 174 16.11 26.67 16.82
CA LEU A 174 15.57 26.89 15.47
C LEU A 174 16.39 26.17 14.40
N SER A 175 17.72 26.16 14.56
CA SER A 175 18.65 25.43 13.70
C SER A 175 18.47 23.93 13.79
N LEU A 176 18.32 23.37 15.00
CA LEU A 176 17.98 21.96 15.17
C LEU A 176 16.63 21.62 14.50
N MET A 177 15.62 22.45 14.73
CA MET A 177 14.28 22.25 14.17
C MET A 177 14.23 22.40 12.64
N SER A 178 15.19 23.09 12.02
CA SER A 178 15.25 23.15 10.56
C SER A 178 15.48 21.78 9.94
N LEU A 179 16.09 20.84 10.67
CA LEU A 179 16.31 19.46 10.22
C LEU A 179 15.10 18.54 10.45
N LEU A 180 14.19 18.89 11.36
CA LEU A 180 13.07 18.02 11.80
C LEU A 180 11.76 18.33 11.05
N SER A 181 11.58 17.73 9.86
CA SER A 181 10.41 17.99 8.98
C SER A 181 9.07 17.62 9.60
N ASP A 182 9.03 16.55 10.40
CA ASP A 182 7.78 16.09 11.02
C ASP A 182 7.48 16.88 12.30
N GLY A 183 8.30 17.87 12.64
CA GLY A 183 8.30 18.49 13.96
C GLY A 183 8.66 17.49 15.05
N ILE A 184 8.57 17.89 16.31
CA ILE A 184 8.93 17.03 17.43
C ILE A 184 7.96 17.18 18.60
N SER A 185 7.70 16.10 19.33
CA SER A 185 6.92 16.13 20.56
C SER A 185 7.77 16.67 21.72
N ASP A 186 7.12 17.24 22.75
CA ASP A 186 7.85 17.69 23.95
C ASP A 186 8.53 16.52 24.68
N LEU A 187 7.95 15.32 24.59
CA LEU A 187 8.54 14.11 25.14
C LEU A 187 9.85 13.73 24.42
N ASP A 188 9.85 13.67 23.09
CA ASP A 188 11.04 13.35 22.29
C ASP A 188 12.13 14.41 22.44
N LEU A 189 11.73 15.69 22.46
CA LEU A 189 12.66 16.80 22.63
C LEU A 189 13.31 16.79 24.02
N ALA A 190 12.55 16.46 25.07
CA ALA A 190 13.09 16.32 26.43
C ALA A 190 13.97 15.08 26.60
N GLN A 191 13.58 13.94 26.02
CA GLN A 191 14.34 12.69 26.14
C GLN A 191 15.65 12.70 25.36
N SER A 192 15.67 13.38 24.21
CA SER A 192 16.89 13.53 23.40
C SER A 192 17.96 14.41 24.07
N LYS A 193 17.61 15.24 25.05
CA LYS A 193 18.54 16.09 25.83
C LYS A 193 19.58 16.82 24.96
N PRO A 194 19.18 17.57 23.92
CA PRO A 194 20.13 18.41 23.20
C PRO A 194 20.72 19.47 24.17
N PRO A 195 21.96 19.94 23.95
CA PRO A 195 22.65 20.87 24.86
C PRO A 195 22.13 22.31 24.69
N ILE A 196 20.82 22.50 24.86
CA ILE A 196 20.11 23.77 24.73
C ILE A 196 19.51 24.10 26.11
N PRO A 197 20.11 25.03 26.86
CA PRO A 197 19.56 25.50 28.12
C PRO A 197 18.14 26.08 27.94
N GLU A 198 17.26 25.84 28.93
CA GLU A 198 15.91 26.38 28.95
C GLU A 198 15.11 26.13 27.65
N ILE A 199 15.20 24.91 27.13
CA ILE A 199 14.65 24.54 25.81
C ILE A 199 13.16 24.87 25.65
N LEU A 200 12.36 24.76 26.72
CA LEU A 200 10.93 25.11 26.70
C LEU A 200 10.71 26.63 26.60
N THR A 201 11.58 27.43 27.23
CA THR A 201 11.57 28.90 27.10
C THR A 201 11.97 29.30 25.68
N CYS A 202 12.98 28.64 25.11
CA CYS A 202 13.39 28.81 23.72
C CYS A 202 12.24 28.47 22.75
N LYS A 203 11.56 27.33 22.96
CA LYS A 203 10.37 26.93 22.20
C LYS A 203 9.27 28.00 22.27
N ALA A 204 8.94 28.47 23.47
CA ALA A 204 7.93 29.51 23.67
C ALA A 204 8.30 30.81 22.94
N LEU A 205 9.59 31.19 22.95
CA LEU A 205 10.07 32.34 22.21
C LEU A 205 9.90 32.18 20.69
N LEU A 206 10.27 31.02 20.13
CA LEU A 206 10.14 30.74 18.69
C LEU A 206 8.67 30.76 18.22
N ILE A 207 7.75 30.26 19.05
CA ILE A 207 6.31 30.37 18.79
C ILE A 207 5.87 31.84 18.86
N ARG A 208 6.35 32.58 19.86
CA ARG A 208 6.03 34.01 20.03
C ARG A 208 6.56 34.89 18.91
N THR A 209 7.63 34.49 18.22
CA THR A 209 8.17 35.20 17.04
C THR A 209 7.59 34.72 15.71
N SER A 210 6.69 33.72 15.75
CA SER A 210 6.12 33.05 14.56
C SER A 210 7.18 32.40 13.66
N LEU A 211 8.35 32.08 14.20
CA LEU A 211 9.38 31.29 13.51
C LEU A 211 9.08 29.79 13.58
N ALA A 212 8.24 29.39 14.55
CA ALA A 212 7.76 28.04 14.73
C ALA A 212 6.30 28.05 15.19
N TYR A 213 5.64 26.90 15.13
CA TYR A 213 4.25 26.72 15.56
C TYR A 213 4.06 25.34 16.20
N VAL A 214 2.87 25.12 16.75
CA VAL A 214 2.44 23.80 17.22
C VAL A 214 1.27 23.37 16.35
N ASP A 215 1.38 22.19 15.74
CA ASP A 215 0.33 21.66 14.87
C ASP A 215 -0.86 21.09 15.68
N TYR A 216 -1.88 20.60 14.97
CA TYR A 216 -3.06 20.01 15.60
C TYR A 216 -2.76 18.73 16.40
N ALA A 217 -1.66 18.04 16.07
CA ALA A 217 -1.18 16.86 16.78
C ALA A 217 -0.31 17.23 18.00
N GLY A 218 -0.15 18.52 18.29
CA GLY A 218 0.65 19.01 19.40
C GLY A 218 2.16 19.00 19.16
N ARG A 219 2.62 18.82 17.90
CA ARG A 219 4.03 18.76 17.56
C ARG A 219 4.59 20.14 17.29
N PHE A 220 5.79 20.40 17.80
CA PHE A 220 6.53 21.63 17.56
C PHE A 220 7.15 21.59 16.16
N LYS A 221 6.76 22.51 15.27
CA LYS A 221 7.13 22.54 13.85
C LYS A 221 7.67 23.89 13.40
N VAL A 222 8.50 23.85 12.35
CA VAL A 222 8.98 25.02 11.61
C VAL A 222 8.54 24.86 10.16
N LEU A 223 8.02 25.93 9.56
CA LEU A 223 7.55 25.91 8.18
C LEU A 223 8.71 25.69 7.20
N ASN A 224 8.48 24.94 6.13
CA ASN A 224 9.48 24.52 5.15
C ASN A 224 10.34 25.67 4.61
N PRO A 225 9.80 26.86 4.25
CA PRO A 225 10.65 27.97 3.82
C PRO A 225 11.58 28.50 4.92
N ILE A 226 11.12 28.50 6.18
CA ILE A 226 11.97 28.90 7.32
C ILE A 226 13.06 27.85 7.54
N ARG A 227 12.71 26.56 7.45
CA ARG A 227 13.67 25.45 7.57
C ARG A 227 14.79 25.60 6.55
N ASP A 228 14.44 25.78 5.28
CA ASP A 228 15.42 25.90 4.21
C ASP A 228 16.33 27.13 4.36
N TYR A 229 15.74 28.29 4.68
CA TYR A 229 16.51 29.50 4.97
C TYR A 229 17.53 29.30 6.10
N ILE A 230 17.12 28.63 7.18
CA ILE A 230 17.98 28.37 8.34
C ILE A 230 19.06 27.36 8.00
N GLN A 231 18.76 26.27 7.28
CA GLN A 231 19.79 25.31 6.86
C GLN A 231 20.90 25.96 6.02
N LYS A 232 20.55 26.95 5.19
CA LYS A 232 21.52 27.71 4.37
C LYS A 232 22.32 28.74 5.17
N THR A 233 21.70 29.41 6.15
CA THR A 233 22.31 30.57 6.83
C THR A 233 22.88 30.27 8.20
N ASN A 234 22.31 29.29 8.91
CA ASN A 234 22.71 28.85 10.23
C ASN A 234 22.45 27.33 10.38
N PRO A 235 23.22 26.48 9.66
CA PRO A 235 23.03 25.03 9.68
C PRO A 235 23.24 24.44 11.08
N PRO A 236 22.56 23.33 11.41
CA PRO A 236 22.62 22.75 12.74
C PRO A 236 24.01 22.19 13.05
N ALA A 237 24.57 22.60 14.19
CA ALA A 237 25.82 22.07 14.68
C ALA A 237 25.68 20.58 15.06
N LEU A 238 26.75 19.79 14.82
CA LEU A 238 26.78 18.36 15.16
C LEU A 238 26.48 18.08 16.64
N SER A 239 26.88 18.98 17.55
CA SER A 239 26.59 18.88 18.98
C SER A 239 25.10 18.92 19.31
N LEU A 240 24.29 19.57 18.47
CA LEU A 240 22.82 19.64 18.60
C LEU A 240 22.14 18.44 17.95
N VAL A 241 22.66 17.96 16.81
CA VAL A 241 22.05 16.87 16.03
C VAL A 241 22.34 15.50 16.63
N ARG A 242 23.53 15.27 17.18
CA ARG A 242 23.94 13.95 17.72
C ARG A 242 22.97 13.39 18.78
N PRO A 243 22.53 14.17 19.79
CA PRO A 243 21.62 13.65 20.81
C PRO A 243 20.24 13.26 20.25
N ILE A 244 19.69 14.06 19.33
CA ILE A 244 18.41 13.73 18.69
C ILE A 244 18.52 12.52 17.77
N ARG A 245 19.59 12.41 16.97
CA ARG A 245 19.84 11.26 16.11
C ARG A 245 19.96 9.99 16.94
N LYS A 246 20.74 10.03 18.03
CA LYS A 246 20.91 8.91 18.96
C LYS A 246 19.56 8.47 19.54
N HIS A 247 18.78 9.40 20.08
CA HIS A 247 17.45 9.10 20.64
C HIS A 247 16.52 8.46 19.62
N LEU A 248 16.44 8.99 18.39
CA LEU A 248 15.58 8.44 17.36
C LEU A 248 16.03 7.05 16.88
N VAL A 249 17.34 6.80 16.79
CA VAL A 249 17.89 5.45 16.48
C VAL A 249 17.64 4.48 17.63
N GLU A 250 17.74 4.92 18.88
CA GLU A 250 17.39 4.10 20.05
C GLU A 250 15.91 3.69 20.02
N LEU A 251 15.00 4.57 19.59
CA LEU A 251 13.58 4.19 19.39
C LEU A 251 13.42 3.07 18.35
N LEU A 252 14.22 3.06 17.29
CA LEU A 252 14.23 1.96 16.30
C LEU A 252 14.71 0.64 16.92
N GLN A 253 15.78 0.70 17.74
CA GLN A 253 16.34 -0.47 18.41
C GLN A 253 15.37 -1.06 19.44
N ILE A 254 14.70 -0.20 20.21
CA ILE A 254 13.69 -0.61 21.19
C ILE A 254 12.56 -1.40 20.50
N ARG A 255 12.10 -0.96 19.33
CA ARG A 255 11.09 -1.71 18.54
C ARG A 255 11.59 -3.08 18.12
N LYS A 256 12.85 -3.21 17.68
CA LYS A 256 13.46 -4.51 17.32
C LYS A 256 13.35 -5.50 18.48
N THR A 257 13.65 -5.06 19.70
CA THR A 257 13.58 -5.89 20.91
C THR A 257 12.13 -6.23 21.29
N PHE A 258 11.20 -5.30 21.16
CA PHE A 258 9.81 -5.53 21.56
C PHE A 258 9.02 -6.47 20.64
N MET A 259 9.38 -6.59 19.36
CA MET A 259 8.81 -7.61 18.46
C MET A 259 9.12 -9.05 18.91
N LEU A 260 10.06 -9.22 19.84
CA LEU A 260 10.45 -10.49 20.48
C LEU A 260 9.79 -10.69 21.87
N SER A 261 8.83 -9.85 22.28
CA SER A 261 8.20 -9.97 23.60
C SER A 261 6.71 -9.60 23.61
N ARG A 262 5.87 -10.32 24.36
CA ARG A 262 4.43 -10.07 24.55
C ARG A 262 4.09 -8.81 25.38
N SER A 263 4.99 -7.83 25.49
CA SER A 263 4.73 -6.66 26.34
C SER A 263 3.70 -5.72 25.71
N GLN A 264 2.72 -5.26 26.49
CA GLN A 264 1.70 -4.30 26.07
C GLN A 264 2.25 -2.91 25.67
N SER A 265 3.55 -2.64 25.83
CA SER A 265 4.13 -1.31 25.60
C SER A 265 4.31 -0.93 24.11
N VAL A 266 4.07 -1.88 23.18
CA VAL A 266 4.26 -1.68 21.72
C VAL A 266 3.24 -0.70 21.12
N GLY A 267 2.03 -0.64 21.65
CA GLY A 267 0.92 0.14 21.07
C GLY A 267 1.24 1.62 20.89
N ASN A 268 2.04 2.23 21.76
CA ASN A 268 2.41 3.65 21.68
C ASN A 268 3.73 3.92 20.93
N LEU A 269 4.55 2.89 20.70
CA LEU A 269 5.86 3.06 20.06
C LEU A 269 5.74 3.19 18.53
N THR A 270 4.85 2.42 17.91
CA THR A 270 4.66 2.45 16.46
C THR A 270 4.16 3.81 15.96
N PRO A 271 3.09 4.42 16.51
CA PRO A 271 2.65 5.75 16.10
C PRO A 271 3.72 6.83 16.34
N ARG A 272 4.46 6.72 17.45
CA ARG A 272 5.57 7.63 17.76
C ARG A 272 6.71 7.54 16.73
N LEU A 273 7.08 6.33 16.28
CA LEU A 273 8.06 6.14 15.21
C LEU A 273 7.56 6.67 13.87
N VAL A 274 6.32 6.36 13.49
CA VAL A 274 5.71 6.86 12.25
C VAL A 274 5.73 8.38 12.19
N SER A 275 5.43 9.04 13.32
CA SER A 275 5.46 10.50 13.44
C SER A 275 6.86 11.14 13.38
N ASN A 276 7.92 10.34 13.30
CA ASN A 276 9.32 10.78 13.28
C ASN A 276 10.09 10.22 12.06
N LEU A 277 9.44 9.72 11.03
CA LEU A 277 10.13 9.09 9.88
C LEU A 277 10.89 10.09 9.03
N GLY A 278 10.31 11.24 8.71
CA GLY A 278 10.99 12.34 8.05
C GLY A 278 12.12 12.91 8.91
N ASN A 279 11.91 12.97 10.23
CA ASN A 279 12.99 13.34 11.16
C ASN A 279 14.16 12.35 11.09
N LEU A 280 13.88 11.04 11.18
CA LEU A 280 14.87 9.96 11.08
C LEU A 280 15.64 10.06 9.76
N HIS A 281 14.93 10.22 8.64
CA HIS A 281 15.55 10.39 7.33
C HIS A 281 16.54 11.58 7.33
N ASN A 282 16.11 12.76 7.77
CA ASN A 282 16.93 13.97 7.72
C ASN A 282 18.14 13.91 8.68
N VAL A 283 17.98 13.40 9.90
CA VAL A 283 19.09 13.32 10.86
C VAL A 283 20.12 12.26 10.46
N LEU A 284 19.70 11.18 9.79
CA LEU A 284 20.60 10.16 9.26
C LEU A 284 21.33 10.67 8.03
N LEU A 285 20.64 11.33 7.09
CA LEU A 285 21.26 11.98 5.93
C LEU A 285 22.33 12.98 6.36
N HIS A 286 21.99 13.86 7.30
CA HIS A 286 22.95 14.81 7.88
C HIS A 286 24.14 14.10 8.55
N GLY A 287 23.92 12.94 9.18
CA GLY A 287 25.01 12.16 9.76
C GLY A 287 25.96 11.59 8.70
N LEU A 288 25.42 11.07 7.60
CA LEU A 288 26.20 10.52 6.49
C LEU A 288 27.05 11.60 5.82
N ASP A 289 26.51 12.81 5.66
CA ASP A 289 27.20 13.90 4.94
C ASP A 289 28.21 14.65 5.82
N PHE A 290 27.96 14.79 7.13
CA PHE A 290 28.72 15.73 7.98
C PHE A 290 29.35 15.15 9.25
N ASP A 291 29.06 13.89 9.64
CA ASP A 291 29.51 13.34 10.92
C ASP A 291 30.35 12.06 10.80
N PRO A 292 31.58 12.14 10.26
CA PRO A 292 32.43 10.97 10.06
C PRO A 292 32.80 10.25 11.36
N ALA A 293 32.76 10.94 12.50
CA ALA A 293 33.10 10.37 13.81
C ALA A 293 32.08 9.33 14.32
N TYR A 294 30.82 9.41 13.87
CA TYR A 294 29.73 8.50 14.26
C TYR A 294 29.07 7.88 13.02
N LEU A 295 29.88 7.67 11.97
CA LEU A 295 29.40 7.19 10.69
C LEU A 295 28.87 5.76 10.81
N ARG A 296 29.52 4.92 11.60
CA ARG A 296 29.12 3.53 11.84
C ARG A 296 27.71 3.43 12.43
N GLU A 297 27.43 4.18 13.49
CA GLU A 297 26.12 4.22 14.15
C GLU A 297 25.05 4.85 13.24
N THR A 298 25.46 5.83 12.42
CA THR A 298 24.56 6.44 11.43
C THR A 298 24.13 5.42 10.37
N ILE A 299 25.08 4.63 9.84
CA ILE A 299 24.78 3.57 8.88
C ILE A 299 23.87 2.50 9.51
N GLN A 300 24.15 2.09 10.75
CA GLN A 300 23.26 1.18 11.49
C GLN A 300 21.84 1.74 11.59
N GLY A 301 21.70 3.04 11.87
CA GLY A 301 20.40 3.72 11.86
C GLY A 301 19.70 3.68 10.50
N VAL A 302 20.43 3.84 9.39
CA VAL A 302 19.89 3.72 8.03
C VAL A 302 19.38 2.30 7.75
N LEU A 303 20.15 1.28 8.11
CA LEU A 303 19.76 -0.13 7.95
C LEU A 303 18.51 -0.46 8.78
N LEU A 304 18.44 0.02 10.03
CA LEU A 304 17.26 -0.15 10.89
C LEU A 304 16.03 0.59 10.35
N LEU A 305 16.19 1.79 9.79
CA LEU A 305 15.11 2.54 9.15
C LEU A 305 14.61 1.80 7.90
N SER A 306 15.51 1.24 7.09
CA SER A 306 15.15 0.43 5.92
C SER A 306 14.25 -0.74 6.32
N ARG A 307 14.68 -1.51 7.33
CA ARG A 307 13.90 -2.63 7.87
C ARG A 307 12.53 -2.22 8.39
N LEU A 308 12.47 -1.10 9.11
CA LEU A 308 11.21 -0.56 9.62
C LEU A 308 10.25 -0.21 8.47
N ASN A 309 10.75 0.43 7.41
CA ASN A 309 9.94 0.77 6.25
C ASN A 309 9.36 -0.47 5.59
N THR A 310 10.17 -1.53 5.39
CA THR A 310 9.68 -2.82 4.86
C THR A 310 8.53 -3.39 5.69
N VAL A 311 8.65 -3.40 7.02
CA VAL A 311 7.61 -3.92 7.95
C VAL A 311 6.35 -3.04 7.98
N MET A 312 6.49 -1.72 7.77
CA MET A 312 5.35 -0.81 7.66
C MET A 312 4.83 -0.74 6.22
N THR A 313 5.27 -1.65 5.36
CA THR A 313 4.90 -1.74 3.94
C THR A 313 5.27 -0.51 3.11
N ARG A 314 6.13 0.35 3.63
CA ARG A 314 6.68 1.52 2.93
C ARG A 314 7.81 1.08 2.01
N GLY A 315 7.96 1.81 0.90
CA GLY A 315 9.08 1.62 -0.01
C GLY A 315 10.45 1.77 0.68
N PRO A 316 11.53 1.34 0.01
CA PRO A 316 12.88 1.41 0.54
C PRO A 316 13.26 2.82 0.98
N THR A 317 14.12 2.93 2.00
CA THR A 317 14.70 4.24 2.34
C THR A 317 15.71 4.67 1.25
N PRO A 318 15.56 5.86 0.64
CA PRO A 318 16.49 6.34 -0.39
C PRO A 318 17.95 6.42 0.09
N LEU A 319 18.16 6.51 1.41
CA LEU A 319 19.48 6.57 2.03
C LEU A 319 20.33 5.31 1.77
N MET A 320 19.71 4.16 1.49
CA MET A 320 20.43 2.93 1.15
C MET A 320 21.30 3.09 -0.10
N LEU A 321 20.91 3.94 -1.07
CA LEU A 321 21.70 4.22 -2.28
C LEU A 321 23.06 4.88 -2.00
N ARG A 322 23.18 5.55 -0.85
CA ARG A 322 24.41 6.27 -0.46
C ARG A 322 25.43 5.36 0.21
N LEU A 323 25.03 4.16 0.66
CA LEU A 323 25.86 3.30 1.49
C LEU A 323 27.00 2.57 0.75
N PRO A 324 26.86 2.07 -0.50
CA PRO A 324 27.90 1.26 -1.13
C PRO A 324 29.29 1.92 -1.16
N GLU A 325 29.38 3.17 -1.62
CA GLU A 325 30.66 3.90 -1.69
C GLU A 325 31.23 4.25 -0.30
N ILE A 326 30.37 4.48 0.68
CA ILE A 326 30.78 4.77 2.06
C ILE A 326 31.35 3.50 2.70
N LEU A 327 30.62 2.39 2.59
CA LEU A 327 31.00 1.10 3.13
C LEU A 327 32.28 0.56 2.50
N ALA A 328 32.45 0.70 1.18
CA ALA A 328 33.66 0.29 0.48
C ALA A 328 34.91 1.02 1.01
N ARG A 329 34.80 2.31 1.34
CA ARG A 329 35.89 3.10 1.93
C ARG A 329 36.16 2.76 3.39
N MET A 330 35.12 2.41 4.15
CA MET A 330 35.25 2.05 5.56
C MET A 330 35.88 0.67 5.76
N GLY A 331 35.62 -0.30 4.87
CA GLY A 331 36.08 -1.68 5.03
C GLY A 331 35.46 -2.41 6.22
N ASP A 332 34.29 -1.98 6.70
CA ASP A 332 33.59 -2.62 7.81
C ASP A 332 32.79 -3.83 7.29
N HIS A 333 33.36 -5.04 7.48
CA HIS A 333 32.77 -6.30 7.01
C HIS A 333 31.36 -6.55 7.60
N GLU A 334 31.11 -6.16 8.85
CA GLU A 334 29.79 -6.38 9.49
C GLU A 334 28.71 -5.54 8.80
N LEU A 335 28.98 -4.25 8.59
CA LEU A 335 28.02 -3.35 7.94
C LEU A 335 27.86 -3.64 6.44
N GLN A 336 28.91 -4.09 5.76
CA GLN A 336 28.83 -4.53 4.35
C GLN A 336 27.90 -5.74 4.21
N GLY A 337 28.10 -6.77 5.04
CA GLY A 337 27.22 -7.94 5.06
C GLY A 337 25.77 -7.56 5.39
N TRP A 338 25.54 -6.73 6.42
CA TRP A 338 24.18 -6.30 6.79
C TRP A 338 23.51 -5.44 5.72
N PHE A 339 24.26 -4.58 5.03
CA PHE A 339 23.74 -3.84 3.89
C PHE A 339 23.20 -4.78 2.81
N ILE A 340 23.96 -5.82 2.46
CA ILE A 340 23.54 -6.80 1.45
C ILE A 340 22.25 -7.51 1.90
N ILE A 341 22.15 -7.94 3.16
CA ILE A 341 20.92 -8.54 3.71
C ILE A 341 19.72 -7.59 3.56
N GLU A 342 19.85 -6.33 4.01
CA GLU A 342 18.76 -5.35 3.93
C GLU A 342 18.40 -5.00 2.47
N ALA A 343 19.38 -5.03 1.56
CA ALA A 343 19.14 -4.82 0.14
C ALA A 343 18.28 -5.94 -0.47
N PHE A 344 18.50 -7.20 -0.07
CA PHE A 344 17.61 -8.31 -0.46
C PHE A 344 16.23 -8.23 0.21
N GLU A 345 16.18 -7.99 1.53
CA GLU A 345 14.90 -7.93 2.26
C GLU A 345 14.00 -6.74 1.83
N SER A 346 14.59 -5.64 1.35
CA SER A 346 13.82 -4.48 0.84
C SER A 346 13.25 -4.65 -0.57
N LYS A 347 13.51 -5.79 -1.24
CA LYS A 347 13.01 -6.25 -2.56
C LYS A 347 13.28 -5.35 -3.78
N ILE A 348 13.50 -4.05 -3.62
CA ILE A 348 13.77 -3.10 -4.71
C ILE A 348 15.28 -3.03 -4.99
N PHE A 349 16.11 -3.00 -3.94
CA PHE A 349 17.57 -2.98 -4.10
C PHE A 349 18.13 -4.28 -4.68
N SER A 350 17.47 -5.41 -4.44
CA SER A 350 17.87 -6.68 -5.05
C SER A 350 17.78 -6.70 -6.57
N ALA A 351 17.00 -5.81 -7.19
CA ALA A 351 16.88 -5.75 -8.65
C ALA A 351 18.15 -5.21 -9.34
N ILE A 352 18.95 -4.43 -8.62
CA ILE A 352 20.20 -3.85 -9.14
C ILE A 352 21.45 -4.61 -8.67
N LEU A 353 21.28 -5.60 -7.79
CA LEU A 353 22.36 -6.45 -7.30
C LEU A 353 22.43 -7.75 -8.10
N ASP A 354 23.65 -8.26 -8.31
CA ASP A 354 23.83 -9.62 -8.79
C ASP A 354 23.61 -10.58 -7.61
N PRO A 355 22.58 -11.46 -7.65
CA PRO A 355 22.21 -12.28 -6.51
C PRO A 355 23.30 -13.25 -6.06
N GLN A 356 24.02 -13.85 -7.02
CA GLN A 356 25.04 -14.85 -6.71
C GLN A 356 26.30 -14.17 -6.21
N LYS A 357 26.75 -13.10 -6.88
CA LYS A 357 27.93 -12.34 -6.48
C LYS A 357 27.76 -11.73 -5.09
N SER A 358 26.62 -11.09 -4.83
CA SER A 358 26.35 -10.49 -3.52
C SER A 358 26.19 -11.54 -2.42
N LEU A 359 25.67 -12.73 -2.73
CA LEU A 359 25.66 -13.85 -1.78
C LEU A 359 27.09 -14.28 -1.43
N ASP A 360 27.95 -14.48 -2.43
CA ASP A 360 29.32 -14.93 -2.22
C ASP A 360 30.14 -13.90 -1.43
N GLU A 361 30.00 -12.62 -1.78
CA GLU A 361 30.61 -11.48 -1.05
C GLU A 361 30.15 -11.40 0.41
N ALA A 362 28.83 -11.44 0.66
CA ALA A 362 28.31 -11.37 2.01
C ALA A 362 28.68 -12.59 2.87
N VAL A 363 28.75 -13.79 2.27
CA VAL A 363 29.26 -14.98 2.96
C VAL A 363 30.71 -14.78 3.40
N GLU A 364 31.57 -14.22 2.54
CA GLU A 364 32.96 -13.92 2.89
C GLU A 364 33.07 -12.92 4.05
N HIS A 365 32.28 -11.84 4.03
CA HIS A 365 32.24 -10.87 5.12
C HIS A 365 31.86 -11.52 6.45
N PHE A 366 30.75 -12.28 6.48
CA PHE A 366 30.31 -12.92 7.71
C PHE A 366 31.20 -14.08 8.16
N HIS A 367 31.90 -14.74 7.24
CA HIS A 367 32.91 -15.74 7.58
C HIS A 367 34.11 -15.09 8.29
N THR A 368 34.55 -13.94 7.81
CA THR A 368 35.67 -13.19 8.39
C THR A 368 35.39 -12.77 9.83
N ILE A 369 34.17 -12.32 10.11
CA ILE A 369 33.76 -11.92 11.47
C ILE A 369 33.14 -13.05 12.30
N GLN A 370 33.06 -14.27 11.77
CA GLN A 370 32.48 -15.45 12.42
C GLN A 370 31.01 -15.28 12.87
N ASP A 371 30.23 -14.48 12.15
CA ASP A 371 28.80 -14.26 12.44
C ASP A 371 27.93 -15.28 11.70
N VAL A 372 27.71 -16.43 12.35
CA VAL A 372 26.93 -17.55 11.81
C VAL A 372 25.43 -17.21 11.70
N GLU A 373 24.90 -16.41 12.62
CA GLU A 373 23.48 -16.05 12.61
C GLU A 373 23.15 -15.13 11.43
N SER A 374 24.00 -14.13 11.14
CA SER A 374 23.84 -13.29 9.95
C SER A 374 24.02 -14.06 8.64
N GLN A 375 24.86 -15.11 8.61
CA GLN A 375 24.93 -16.02 7.45
C GLN A 375 23.62 -16.77 7.22
N ALA A 376 22.99 -17.29 8.29
CA ALA A 376 21.68 -17.92 8.20
C ALA A 376 20.65 -16.94 7.63
N ARG A 377 20.62 -15.70 8.15
CA ARG A 377 19.73 -14.66 7.66
C ARG A 377 19.97 -14.28 6.20
N LEU A 378 21.23 -14.20 5.77
CA LEU A 378 21.60 -13.94 4.37
C LEU A 378 21.02 -15.01 3.43
N TYR A 379 21.16 -16.29 3.79
CA TYR A 379 20.59 -17.38 3.00
C TYR A 379 19.06 -17.30 2.91
N LEU A 380 18.37 -16.87 3.97
CA LEU A 380 16.93 -16.60 3.91
C LEU A 380 16.62 -15.45 2.94
N ALA A 381 17.29 -14.32 3.07
CA ALA A 381 17.03 -13.13 2.24
C ALA A 381 17.28 -13.41 0.74
N VAL A 382 18.38 -14.10 0.40
CA VAL A 382 18.68 -14.45 -0.99
C VAL A 382 17.79 -15.59 -1.49
N GLY A 383 17.40 -16.53 -0.61
CA GLY A 383 16.44 -17.58 -0.94
C GLY A 383 15.05 -17.02 -1.29
N GLU A 384 14.57 -16.04 -0.52
CA GLU A 384 13.34 -15.30 -0.79
C GLU A 384 13.40 -14.59 -2.15
N TYR A 385 14.56 -14.02 -2.52
CA TYR A 385 14.76 -13.45 -3.85
C TYR A 385 14.59 -14.49 -4.97
N TYR A 386 15.23 -15.65 -4.87
CA TYR A 386 15.10 -16.71 -5.88
C TYR A 386 13.67 -17.25 -5.97
N PHE A 387 12.95 -17.29 -4.85
CA PHE A 387 11.55 -17.69 -4.83
C PHE A 387 10.63 -16.65 -5.49
N ASP A 388 10.69 -15.39 -5.04
CA ASP A 388 9.75 -14.34 -5.46
C ASP A 388 10.05 -13.76 -6.84
N ARG A 389 11.34 -13.57 -7.19
CA ARG A 389 11.76 -12.84 -8.39
C ARG A 389 12.15 -13.75 -9.54
N SER A 390 13.00 -14.74 -9.27
CA SER A 390 13.49 -15.63 -10.34
C SER A 390 12.57 -16.83 -10.59
N GLY A 391 11.72 -17.19 -9.62
CA GLY A 391 10.89 -18.40 -9.65
C GLY A 391 11.68 -19.72 -9.49
N ASP A 392 12.96 -19.67 -9.09
CA ASP A 392 13.79 -20.88 -8.92
C ASP A 392 13.56 -21.48 -7.53
N MET A 393 12.43 -22.20 -7.40
CA MET A 393 12.03 -22.84 -6.14
C MET A 393 13.06 -23.84 -5.63
N ARG A 394 13.80 -24.51 -6.52
CA ARG A 394 14.82 -25.48 -6.14
C ARG A 394 16.01 -24.78 -5.48
N LYS A 395 16.49 -23.68 -6.07
CA LYS A 395 17.58 -22.89 -5.49
C LYS A 395 17.14 -22.24 -4.19
N ALA A 396 15.93 -21.70 -4.12
CA ALA A 396 15.35 -21.15 -2.89
C ALA A 396 15.31 -22.20 -1.76
N ARG A 397 14.76 -23.39 -2.03
CA ARG A 397 14.69 -24.51 -1.07
C ARG A 397 16.08 -24.90 -0.53
N ASN A 398 17.08 -24.96 -1.41
CA ASN A 398 18.45 -25.27 -1.00
C ASN A 398 19.04 -24.20 -0.07
N LEU A 399 18.79 -22.92 -0.33
CA LEU A 399 19.25 -21.82 0.51
C LEU A 399 18.52 -21.81 1.86
N PHE A 400 17.20 -22.05 1.88
CA PHE A 400 16.43 -22.16 3.13
C PHE A 400 16.91 -23.33 4.01
N ASN A 401 17.22 -24.48 3.41
CA ASN A 401 17.80 -25.61 4.14
C ASN A 401 19.19 -25.30 4.72
N LYS A 402 20.04 -24.56 3.97
CA LYS A 402 21.32 -24.06 4.52
C LYS A 402 21.10 -23.12 5.70
N ALA A 403 20.14 -22.21 5.61
CA ALA A 403 19.79 -21.32 6.69
C ALA A 403 19.34 -22.09 7.95
N LEU A 404 18.50 -23.12 7.81
CA LEU A 404 18.06 -23.97 8.93
C LEU A 404 19.20 -24.77 9.57
N ALA A 405 20.15 -25.26 8.77
CA ALA A 405 21.34 -25.93 9.29
C ALA A 405 22.20 -24.97 10.13
N LEU A 406 22.42 -23.75 9.64
CA LEU A 406 23.14 -22.71 10.39
C LEU A 406 22.37 -22.23 11.63
N ALA A 407 21.05 -22.09 11.54
CA ALA A 407 20.20 -21.76 12.68
C ALA A 407 20.32 -22.80 13.80
N SER A 408 20.41 -24.08 13.44
CA SER A 408 20.65 -25.17 14.39
C SER A 408 22.05 -25.10 14.99
N GLN A 409 23.07 -24.77 14.18
CA GLN A 409 24.45 -24.60 14.63
C GLN A 409 24.59 -23.44 15.63
N CYS A 410 23.95 -22.29 15.37
CA CYS A 410 24.00 -21.13 16.27
C CYS A 410 22.93 -21.14 17.36
N GLN A 411 22.07 -22.17 17.40
CA GLN A 411 20.96 -22.31 18.36
C GLN A 411 20.02 -21.08 18.36
N SER A 412 19.76 -20.49 17.19
CA SER A 412 18.86 -19.34 17.04
C SER A 412 17.44 -19.79 16.70
N ASP A 413 16.55 -19.76 17.70
CA ASP A 413 15.12 -20.03 17.53
C ASP A 413 14.49 -19.12 16.47
N LEU A 414 14.90 -17.84 16.43
CA LEU A 414 14.38 -16.87 15.48
C LEU A 414 14.73 -17.26 14.03
N MET A 415 15.98 -17.63 13.76
CA MET A 415 16.39 -18.07 12.42
C MET A 415 15.74 -19.41 12.06
N HIS A 416 15.56 -20.30 13.04
CA HIS A 416 14.85 -21.55 12.84
C HIS A 416 13.41 -21.31 12.39
N ILE A 417 12.66 -20.45 13.13
CA ILE A 417 11.29 -20.08 12.80
C ILE A 417 11.20 -19.45 11.41
N ARG A 418 12.08 -18.50 11.08
CA ARG A 418 12.10 -17.87 9.74
C ARG A 418 12.39 -18.86 8.62
N GLY A 419 13.30 -19.82 8.85
CA GLY A 419 13.57 -20.89 7.89
C GLY A 419 12.37 -21.81 7.66
N LEU A 420 11.64 -22.16 8.72
CA LEU A 420 10.40 -22.93 8.60
C LEU A 420 9.32 -22.16 7.85
N ILE A 421 9.16 -20.85 8.08
CA ILE A 421 8.22 -19.99 7.33
C ILE A 421 8.54 -20.02 5.84
N ALA A 422 9.82 -19.88 5.49
CA ALA A 422 10.29 -19.91 4.12
C ALA A 422 10.03 -21.28 3.45
N LEU A 423 10.29 -22.39 4.14
CA LEU A 423 9.94 -23.73 3.63
C LEU A 423 8.44 -23.95 3.51
N THR A 424 7.64 -23.48 4.48
CA THR A 424 6.17 -23.57 4.43
C THR A 424 5.62 -22.87 3.19
N THR A 425 6.21 -21.73 2.81
CA THR A 425 5.86 -21.01 1.58
C THR A 425 6.10 -21.87 0.34
N ILE A 426 7.25 -22.57 0.27
CA ILE A 426 7.55 -23.48 -0.84
C ILE A 426 6.59 -24.67 -0.85
N GLU A 427 6.34 -25.31 0.29
CA GLU A 427 5.42 -26.45 0.34
C GLU A 427 4.01 -26.04 -0.08
N TRP A 428 3.52 -24.90 0.41
CA TRP A 428 2.23 -24.34 -0.01
C TRP A 428 2.19 -24.09 -1.53
N SER A 429 3.21 -23.44 -2.10
CA SER A 429 3.28 -23.20 -3.55
C SER A 429 3.51 -24.46 -4.39
N SER A 430 3.94 -25.56 -3.78
CA SER A 430 4.09 -26.86 -4.46
C SER A 430 2.83 -27.72 -4.36
N GLY A 431 1.76 -27.21 -3.73
CA GLY A 431 0.54 -27.96 -3.44
C GLY A 431 0.62 -28.88 -2.20
N ASN A 432 1.77 -28.90 -1.51
CA ASN A 432 2.09 -29.70 -0.32
C ASN A 432 1.46 -29.16 0.96
N TYR A 433 0.16 -28.89 0.93
CA TYR A 433 -0.57 -28.23 2.02
C TYR A 433 -0.54 -28.99 3.35
N SER A 434 -0.54 -30.32 3.33
CA SER A 434 -0.45 -31.13 4.55
C SER A 434 0.90 -30.98 5.27
N GLU A 435 1.99 -30.96 4.52
CA GLU A 435 3.33 -30.73 5.07
C GLU A 435 3.52 -29.26 5.46
N GLY A 436 3.03 -28.34 4.62
CA GLY A 436 2.93 -26.92 4.98
C GLY A 436 2.18 -26.69 6.28
N LEU A 437 1.07 -27.40 6.51
CA LEU A 437 0.29 -27.33 7.75
C LEU A 437 1.07 -27.89 8.95
N ARG A 438 1.84 -28.97 8.77
CA ARG A 438 2.73 -29.51 9.80
C ARG A 438 3.79 -28.48 10.20
N LEU A 439 4.47 -27.87 9.23
CA LEU A 439 5.46 -26.82 9.43
C LEU A 439 4.84 -25.57 10.09
N ALA A 440 3.65 -25.15 9.65
CA ALA A 440 2.92 -24.00 10.23
C ALA A 440 2.56 -24.20 11.71
N ARG A 441 2.16 -25.41 12.10
CA ARG A 441 1.93 -25.77 13.51
C ARG A 441 3.22 -25.73 14.33
N GLU A 442 4.32 -26.18 13.74
CA GLU A 442 5.65 -26.13 14.36
C GLU A 442 6.14 -24.69 14.55
N ILE A 443 6.00 -23.84 13.53
CA ILE A 443 6.26 -22.39 13.58
C ILE A 443 5.48 -21.76 14.73
N HIS A 444 4.17 -22.01 14.82
CA HIS A 444 3.33 -21.45 15.86
C HIS A 444 3.81 -21.89 17.25
N ARG A 445 4.06 -23.19 17.46
CA ARG A 445 4.55 -23.73 18.75
C ARG A 445 5.89 -23.13 19.18
N LEU A 446 6.86 -23.09 18.26
CA LEU A 446 8.19 -22.51 18.52
C LEU A 446 8.08 -21.01 18.82
N SER A 447 7.25 -20.30 18.06
CA SER A 447 7.06 -18.85 18.24
C SER A 447 6.43 -18.51 19.59
N VAL A 448 5.44 -19.29 20.04
CA VAL A 448 4.84 -19.15 21.38
C VAL A 448 5.90 -19.39 22.46
N THR A 449 6.76 -20.39 22.30
CA THR A 449 7.82 -20.73 23.25
C THR A 449 8.89 -19.63 23.31
N ALA A 450 9.27 -19.10 22.15
CA ALA A 450 10.28 -18.05 22.00
C ALA A 450 9.74 -16.64 22.32
N GLY A 451 8.42 -16.47 22.50
CA GLY A 451 7.79 -15.16 22.65
C GLY A 451 7.82 -14.29 21.38
N TYR A 452 8.01 -14.91 20.20
CA TYR A 452 8.13 -14.23 18.92
C TYR A 452 6.75 -13.99 18.30
N LEU A 453 6.16 -12.83 18.62
CA LEU A 453 4.80 -12.48 18.23
C LEU A 453 4.54 -12.56 16.72
N TRP A 454 5.48 -12.11 15.90
CA TRP A 454 5.29 -12.13 14.44
C TRP A 454 5.26 -13.55 13.90
N GLY A 455 6.08 -14.45 14.46
CA GLY A 455 6.03 -15.87 14.16
C GLY A 455 4.75 -16.55 14.65
N GLU A 456 4.15 -16.08 15.76
CA GLU A 456 2.84 -16.58 16.20
C GLU A 456 1.74 -16.24 15.18
N ILE A 457 1.71 -14.99 14.70
CA ILE A 457 0.78 -14.51 13.66
C ILE A 457 0.98 -15.30 12.37
N ASP A 458 2.22 -15.43 11.92
CA ASP A 458 2.56 -16.19 10.70
C ASP A 458 2.21 -17.66 10.82
N GLY A 459 2.48 -18.30 11.96
CA GLY A 459 2.14 -19.69 12.18
C GLY A 459 0.64 -19.95 12.07
N LEU A 460 -0.20 -19.05 12.60
CA LEU A 460 -1.66 -19.14 12.45
C LEU A 460 -2.10 -18.82 11.02
N ARG A 461 -1.52 -17.80 10.40
CA ARG A 461 -1.83 -17.42 9.02
C ARG A 461 -1.47 -18.54 8.03
N TRP A 462 -0.31 -19.17 8.17
CA TRP A 462 0.10 -20.26 7.31
C TRP A 462 -0.77 -21.51 7.50
N GLN A 463 -1.26 -21.76 8.71
CA GLN A 463 -2.30 -22.78 8.91
C GLN A 463 -3.56 -22.43 8.11
N ALA A 464 -4.04 -21.18 8.16
CA ALA A 464 -5.17 -20.74 7.36
C ALA A 464 -4.93 -20.90 5.85
N MET A 465 -3.75 -20.51 5.36
CA MET A 465 -3.37 -20.66 3.95
C MET A 465 -3.34 -22.12 3.50
N CYS A 466 -2.85 -23.04 4.35
CA CYS A 466 -2.87 -24.47 4.05
C CYS A 466 -4.29 -25.04 4.08
N TYR A 467 -5.15 -24.60 5.02
CA TYR A 467 -6.55 -24.99 5.04
C TYR A 467 -7.32 -24.51 3.80
N ASN A 468 -6.98 -23.35 3.22
CA ASN A 468 -7.51 -22.94 1.92
C ASN A 468 -7.19 -23.97 0.83
N GLY A 469 -5.93 -24.41 0.72
CA GLY A 469 -5.53 -25.43 -0.28
C GLY A 469 -6.15 -26.81 -0.04
N LEU A 470 -6.48 -27.14 1.22
CA LEU A 470 -7.18 -28.35 1.61
C LEU A 470 -8.70 -28.26 1.48
N GLY A 471 -9.27 -27.10 1.12
CA GLY A 471 -10.72 -26.90 1.00
C GLY A 471 -11.44 -26.67 2.34
N HIS A 472 -10.72 -26.56 3.45
CA HIS A 472 -11.28 -26.35 4.79
C HIS A 472 -11.44 -24.84 5.09
N PHE A 473 -12.27 -24.13 4.33
CA PHE A 473 -12.35 -22.67 4.41
C PHE A 473 -12.86 -22.15 5.77
N LYS A 474 -13.70 -22.93 6.46
CA LYS A 474 -14.13 -22.59 7.83
C LYS A 474 -12.94 -22.51 8.78
N ASP A 475 -12.08 -23.54 8.79
CA ASP A 475 -10.87 -23.56 9.60
C ASP A 475 -9.96 -22.39 9.22
N SER A 476 -9.80 -22.11 7.93
CA SER A 476 -9.02 -20.96 7.45
C SER A 476 -9.50 -19.62 8.02
N ILE A 477 -10.82 -19.39 8.04
CA ILE A 477 -11.41 -18.18 8.63
C ILE A 477 -11.18 -18.14 10.15
N GLU A 478 -11.33 -19.27 10.85
CA GLU A 478 -11.08 -19.37 12.30
C GLU A 478 -9.62 -19.04 12.66
N PHE A 479 -8.66 -19.63 11.95
CA PHE A 479 -7.23 -19.35 12.16
C PHE A 479 -6.86 -17.92 11.77
N SER A 480 -7.48 -17.35 10.73
CA SER A 480 -7.31 -15.93 10.38
C SER A 480 -7.85 -15.01 11.48
N ASN A 481 -8.99 -15.34 12.09
CA ASN A 481 -9.53 -14.59 13.22
C ASN A 481 -8.63 -14.70 14.46
N ALA A 482 -8.04 -15.87 14.72
CA ALA A 482 -7.07 -16.06 15.80
C ALA A 482 -5.80 -15.22 15.59
N ALA A 483 -5.26 -15.18 14.37
CA ALA A 483 -4.14 -14.32 14.02
C ALA A 483 -4.49 -12.84 14.19
N MET A 484 -5.69 -12.43 13.78
CA MET A 484 -6.18 -11.05 13.95
C MET A 484 -6.32 -10.66 15.43
N ALA A 485 -6.76 -11.57 16.30
CA ALA A 485 -6.83 -11.32 17.73
C ALA A 485 -5.45 -10.97 18.32
N ILE A 486 -4.39 -11.64 17.85
CA ILE A 486 -3.01 -11.32 18.22
C ILE A 486 -2.63 -9.92 17.72
N VAL A 487 -2.89 -9.61 16.44
CA VAL A 487 -2.64 -8.28 15.84
C VAL A 487 -3.27 -7.16 16.66
N VAL A 488 -4.54 -7.33 17.04
CA VAL A 488 -5.28 -6.36 17.86
C VAL A 488 -4.67 -6.25 19.26
N SER A 489 -4.43 -7.38 19.93
CA SER A 489 -3.90 -7.38 21.31
C SER A 489 -2.50 -6.77 21.41
N ALA A 490 -1.72 -6.83 20.33
CA ALA A 490 -0.39 -6.27 20.24
C ALA A 490 -0.35 -4.81 19.75
N GLY A 491 -1.50 -4.22 19.41
CA GLY A 491 -1.57 -2.86 18.86
C GLY A 491 -0.90 -2.72 17.49
N LEU A 492 -0.91 -3.78 16.67
CA LEU A 492 -0.32 -3.82 15.33
C LEU A 492 -1.32 -3.42 14.22
N GLN A 493 -2.44 -2.81 14.60
CA GLN A 493 -3.45 -2.30 13.67
C GLN A 493 -2.87 -1.19 12.78
N GLY A 494 -3.33 -1.14 11.53
CA GLY A 494 -2.85 -0.27 10.46
C GLY A 494 -1.53 -0.72 9.82
N GLY A 495 -0.94 -1.83 10.29
CA GLY A 495 0.34 -2.36 9.79
C GLY A 495 0.18 -3.56 8.85
N GLN A 496 1.32 -4.03 8.34
CA GLN A 496 1.40 -5.19 7.44
C GLN A 496 0.72 -6.45 7.98
N ALA A 497 0.87 -6.72 9.29
CA ALA A 497 0.32 -7.91 9.90
C ALA A 497 -1.22 -7.96 9.81
N GLU A 498 -1.89 -6.82 9.99
CA GLU A 498 -3.35 -6.73 9.80
C GLU A 498 -3.72 -7.01 8.34
N MET A 499 -3.08 -6.31 7.40
CA MET A 499 -3.38 -6.42 5.96
C MET A 499 -3.18 -7.85 5.44
N VAL A 500 -2.09 -8.50 5.85
CA VAL A 500 -1.71 -9.84 5.41
C VAL A 500 -2.67 -10.90 5.98
N VAL A 501 -3.18 -10.72 7.20
CA VAL A 501 -4.23 -11.59 7.78
C VAL A 501 -5.60 -11.33 7.13
N MET A 502 -5.97 -10.07 6.88
CA MET A 502 -7.20 -9.73 6.17
C MET A 502 -7.22 -10.31 4.76
N ASN A 503 -6.09 -10.26 4.04
CA ASN A 503 -5.96 -10.83 2.71
C ASN A 503 -6.16 -12.36 2.71
N THR A 504 -5.58 -13.07 3.67
CA THR A 504 -5.77 -14.53 3.82
C THR A 504 -7.24 -14.88 4.10
N LYS A 505 -7.92 -14.08 4.94
CA LYS A 505 -9.35 -14.25 5.21
C LYS A 505 -10.21 -13.92 3.98
N ALA A 506 -9.87 -12.88 3.23
CA ALA A 506 -10.57 -12.50 2.00
C ALA A 506 -10.48 -13.60 0.95
N LEU A 507 -9.30 -14.21 0.79
CA LEU A 507 -9.11 -15.37 -0.09
C LEU A 507 -10.00 -16.55 0.32
N ALA A 508 -10.18 -16.83 1.62
CA ALA A 508 -11.08 -17.90 2.04
C ALA A 508 -12.54 -17.62 1.61
N TYR A 509 -13.00 -16.37 1.72
CA TYR A 509 -14.33 -15.98 1.22
C TYR A 509 -14.43 -16.05 -0.31
N GLU A 510 -13.39 -15.64 -1.02
CA GLU A 510 -13.33 -15.73 -2.48
C GLU A 510 -13.44 -17.18 -2.97
N LEU A 511 -12.69 -18.11 -2.35
CA LEU A 511 -12.74 -19.54 -2.67
C LEU A 511 -14.09 -20.19 -2.35
N LYS A 512 -14.84 -19.64 -1.38
CA LYS A 512 -16.24 -20.02 -1.08
C LYS A 512 -17.27 -19.42 -2.04
N SER A 513 -16.85 -18.55 -2.96
CA SER A 513 -17.73 -17.72 -3.80
C SER A 513 -18.54 -16.68 -3.00
N GLU A 514 -18.09 -16.26 -1.83
CA GLU A 514 -18.70 -15.18 -1.04
C GLU A 514 -18.04 -13.82 -1.40
N TYR A 515 -18.15 -13.44 -2.68
CA TYR A 515 -17.38 -12.32 -3.26
C TYR A 515 -17.67 -10.96 -2.62
N ALA A 516 -18.89 -10.71 -2.14
CA ALA A 516 -19.24 -9.47 -1.45
C ALA A 516 -18.41 -9.29 -0.16
N GLU A 517 -18.23 -10.37 0.60
CA GLU A 517 -17.46 -10.39 1.85
C GLU A 517 -15.96 -10.31 1.61
N ALA A 518 -15.46 -11.02 0.59
CA ALA A 518 -14.08 -10.86 0.13
C ALA A 518 -13.79 -9.41 -0.29
N ARG A 519 -14.69 -8.81 -1.10
CA ARG A 519 -14.58 -7.43 -1.56
C ARG A 519 -14.59 -6.43 -0.42
N ARG A 520 -15.48 -6.59 0.56
CA ARG A 520 -15.53 -5.73 1.75
C ARG A 520 -14.22 -5.75 2.55
N LEU A 521 -13.59 -6.92 2.67
CA LEU A 521 -12.28 -7.03 3.34
C LEU A 521 -11.19 -6.31 2.55
N HIS A 522 -11.20 -6.43 1.22
CA HIS A 522 -10.24 -5.70 0.38
C HIS A 522 -10.47 -4.19 0.39
N GLU A 523 -11.70 -3.71 0.41
CA GLU A 523 -12.00 -2.28 0.61
C GLU A 523 -11.46 -1.78 1.94
N ALA A 524 -11.62 -2.55 3.02
CA ALA A 524 -11.07 -2.20 4.32
C ALA A 524 -9.53 -2.23 4.36
N ILE A 525 -8.86 -3.01 3.50
CA ILE A 525 -7.40 -2.92 3.27
C ILE A 525 -7.08 -1.63 2.50
N LEU A 526 -7.86 -1.32 1.47
CA LEU A 526 -7.69 -0.13 0.62
C LEU A 526 -7.80 1.16 1.44
N ASP A 527 -8.73 1.24 2.39
CA ASP A 527 -8.89 2.38 3.32
C ASP A 527 -7.66 2.63 4.22
N LYS A 528 -6.81 1.60 4.40
CA LYS A 528 -5.63 1.64 5.26
C LYS A 528 -4.33 1.78 4.50
N THR A 529 -4.37 1.78 3.16
CA THR A 529 -3.19 1.78 2.30
C THR A 529 -3.33 2.75 1.14
N SER A 530 -2.23 3.04 0.46
CA SER A 530 -2.22 3.88 -0.74
C SER A 530 -1.02 3.52 -1.59
N ALA A 531 -1.01 3.97 -2.85
CA ALA A 531 0.15 3.80 -3.72
C ALA A 531 1.43 4.39 -3.11
N ALA A 532 1.33 5.48 -2.36
CA ALA A 532 2.47 6.09 -1.66
C ALA A 532 2.85 5.36 -0.37
N LEU A 533 1.87 4.83 0.38
CA LEU A 533 2.12 4.17 1.66
C LEU A 533 2.61 2.73 1.48
N SER A 534 1.95 1.96 0.61
CA SER A 534 2.33 0.61 0.26
C SER A 534 1.98 0.26 -1.19
N PRO A 535 2.92 0.47 -2.13
CA PRO A 535 2.67 0.21 -3.54
C PRO A 535 2.24 -1.24 -3.81
N ALA A 536 2.93 -2.22 -3.21
CA ALA A 536 2.67 -3.63 -3.45
C ALA A 536 1.31 -4.08 -2.90
N VAL A 537 0.99 -3.75 -1.64
CA VAL A 537 -0.30 -4.12 -1.04
C VAL A 537 -1.45 -3.42 -1.76
N TYR A 538 -1.28 -2.15 -2.13
CA TYR A 538 -2.27 -1.39 -2.87
C TYR A 538 -2.54 -2.01 -4.24
N ALA A 539 -1.50 -2.34 -5.02
CA ALA A 539 -1.65 -2.99 -6.33
C ALA A 539 -2.34 -4.35 -6.24
N HIS A 540 -1.96 -5.19 -5.27
CA HIS A 540 -2.63 -6.47 -5.01
C HIS A 540 -4.10 -6.30 -4.62
N THR A 541 -4.40 -5.31 -3.78
CA THR A 541 -5.78 -5.04 -3.36
C THR A 541 -6.63 -4.56 -4.54
N LEU A 542 -6.09 -3.72 -5.42
CA LEU A 542 -6.78 -3.25 -6.61
C LEU A 542 -7.13 -4.39 -7.58
N VAL A 543 -6.17 -5.28 -7.87
CA VAL A 543 -6.42 -6.39 -8.81
C VAL A 543 -7.39 -7.41 -8.22
N ASN A 544 -7.33 -7.68 -6.91
CA ASN A 544 -8.34 -8.54 -6.26
C ASN A 544 -9.73 -7.89 -6.34
N ILE A 545 -9.87 -6.61 -5.99
CA ILE A 545 -11.16 -5.90 -6.14
C ILE A 545 -11.64 -5.94 -7.60
N ALA A 546 -10.74 -5.76 -8.57
CA ALA A 546 -11.08 -5.86 -9.98
C ALA A 546 -11.61 -7.25 -10.35
N ASN A 547 -11.02 -8.33 -9.84
CA ASN A 547 -11.51 -9.70 -10.03
C ASN A 547 -12.96 -9.86 -9.52
N MET A 548 -13.25 -9.40 -8.30
CA MET A 548 -14.61 -9.43 -7.75
C MET A 548 -15.58 -8.49 -8.49
N ASP A 549 -15.10 -7.33 -8.95
CA ASP A 549 -15.89 -6.35 -9.71
C ASP A 549 -16.27 -6.90 -11.10
N ILE A 550 -15.42 -7.75 -11.71
CA ILE A 550 -15.75 -8.47 -12.95
C ILE A 550 -16.97 -9.36 -12.70
N VAL A 551 -16.90 -10.19 -11.66
CA VAL A 551 -17.96 -11.12 -11.25
C VAL A 551 -19.27 -10.38 -10.92
N ASN A 552 -19.19 -9.28 -10.19
CA ASN A 552 -20.36 -8.50 -9.78
C ASN A 552 -20.98 -7.64 -10.91
N GLY A 553 -20.39 -7.64 -12.11
CA GLY A 553 -20.91 -6.84 -13.23
C GLY A 553 -20.65 -5.34 -13.12
N THR A 554 -19.64 -4.91 -12.35
CA THR A 554 -19.23 -3.50 -12.28
C THR A 554 -18.79 -2.99 -13.66
N ALA A 555 -19.03 -1.71 -13.97
CA ALA A 555 -18.72 -1.09 -15.26
C ALA A 555 -17.27 -1.35 -15.73
N SER A 556 -17.09 -1.71 -17.00
CA SER A 556 -15.80 -2.15 -17.55
C SER A 556 -14.69 -1.11 -17.51
N ASP A 557 -15.03 0.18 -17.63
CA ASP A 557 -14.08 1.29 -17.51
C ASP A 557 -13.50 1.38 -16.09
N VAL A 558 -14.37 1.19 -15.08
CA VAL A 558 -13.99 1.18 -13.66
C VAL A 558 -13.10 -0.01 -13.31
N VAL A 559 -13.33 -1.17 -13.92
CA VAL A 559 -12.46 -2.36 -13.78
C VAL A 559 -11.12 -2.12 -14.48
N SER A 560 -11.15 -1.66 -15.74
CA SER A 560 -9.95 -1.42 -16.55
C SER A 560 -9.00 -0.43 -15.89
N HIS A 561 -9.53 0.68 -15.35
CA HIS A 561 -8.72 1.66 -14.65
C HIS A 561 -7.97 1.07 -13.43
N LYS A 562 -8.60 0.18 -12.66
CA LYS A 562 -7.93 -0.52 -11.54
C LYS A 562 -6.84 -1.45 -12.05
N LEU A 563 -7.11 -2.21 -13.11
CA LEU A 563 -6.14 -3.14 -13.70
C LEU A 563 -4.93 -2.43 -14.30
N ASP A 564 -5.14 -1.29 -14.95
CA ASP A 564 -4.07 -0.48 -15.53
C ASP A 564 -3.19 0.15 -14.45
N THR A 565 -3.81 0.69 -13.41
CA THR A 565 -3.10 1.21 -12.22
C THR A 565 -2.26 0.11 -11.57
N ALA A 566 -2.86 -1.06 -11.31
CA ALA A 566 -2.16 -2.19 -10.72
C ALA A 566 -1.03 -2.71 -11.62
N THR A 567 -1.22 -2.78 -12.94
CA THR A 567 -0.19 -3.22 -13.90
C THR A 567 1.00 -2.28 -13.89
N SER A 568 0.79 -0.97 -13.97
CA SER A 568 1.87 0.03 -13.91
C SER A 568 2.67 -0.13 -12.62
N MET A 569 1.98 -0.27 -11.49
CA MET A 569 2.63 -0.45 -10.20
C MET A 569 3.42 -1.75 -10.10
N PHE A 570 2.88 -2.87 -10.61
CA PHE A 570 3.61 -4.14 -10.63
C PHE A 570 4.83 -4.08 -11.55
N GLN A 571 4.76 -3.34 -12.67
CA GLN A 571 5.90 -3.10 -13.54
C GLN A 571 6.98 -2.28 -12.83
N ASP A 572 6.61 -1.19 -12.16
CA ASP A 572 7.53 -0.36 -11.36
C ASP A 572 8.18 -1.16 -10.23
N LEU A 573 7.41 -2.06 -9.61
CA LEU A 573 7.89 -2.99 -8.58
C LEU A 573 8.71 -4.16 -9.15
N GLN A 574 8.78 -4.31 -10.48
CA GLN A 574 9.38 -5.43 -11.21
C GLN A 574 8.84 -6.81 -10.77
N TYR A 575 7.54 -6.87 -10.51
CA TYR A 575 6.85 -8.06 -10.01
C TYR A 575 6.00 -8.72 -11.11
N PRO A 576 6.60 -9.59 -11.95
CA PRO A 576 5.94 -10.11 -13.16
C PRO A 576 4.68 -10.93 -12.85
N ARG A 577 4.65 -11.67 -11.73
CA ARG A 577 3.47 -12.44 -11.32
C ARG A 577 2.22 -11.57 -11.14
N GLY A 578 2.37 -10.36 -10.61
CA GLY A 578 1.26 -9.42 -10.46
C GLY A 578 0.72 -8.93 -11.81
N VAL A 579 1.61 -8.72 -12.78
CA VAL A 579 1.23 -8.37 -14.16
C VAL A 579 0.46 -9.53 -14.81
N THR A 580 0.95 -10.76 -14.67
CA THR A 580 0.25 -11.98 -15.15
C THR A 580 -1.16 -12.08 -14.57
N PHE A 581 -1.36 -11.73 -13.30
CA PHE A 581 -2.70 -11.76 -12.68
C PHE A 581 -3.62 -10.64 -13.18
N CYS A 582 -3.08 -9.44 -13.45
CA CYS A 582 -3.84 -8.39 -14.13
C CYS A 582 -4.28 -8.84 -15.54
N ASP A 583 -3.40 -9.49 -16.29
CA ASP A 583 -3.71 -10.02 -17.64
C ASP A 583 -4.78 -11.10 -17.59
N PHE A 584 -4.74 -11.99 -16.59
CA PHE A 584 -5.83 -12.94 -16.34
C PHE A 584 -7.17 -12.22 -16.10
N CYS A 585 -7.19 -11.21 -15.23
CA CYS A 585 -8.41 -10.43 -14.99
C CYS A 585 -8.91 -9.69 -16.25
N ARG A 586 -8.01 -9.22 -17.11
CA ARG A 586 -8.39 -8.65 -18.43
C ARG A 586 -9.05 -9.70 -19.32
N ALA A 587 -8.54 -10.93 -19.34
CA ALA A 587 -9.15 -12.02 -20.08
C ALA A 587 -10.55 -12.37 -19.53
N GLU A 588 -10.74 -12.39 -18.21
CA GLU A 588 -12.06 -12.55 -17.58
C GLU A 588 -13.02 -11.41 -17.97
N LEU A 589 -12.53 -10.17 -18.03
CA LEU A 589 -13.31 -9.01 -18.48
C LEU A 589 -13.74 -9.15 -19.95
N MET A 590 -12.83 -9.58 -20.84
CA MET A 590 -13.15 -9.86 -22.25
C MET A 590 -14.22 -10.95 -22.40
N LEU A 591 -14.13 -12.01 -21.58
CA LEU A 591 -15.11 -13.08 -21.56
C LEU A 591 -16.50 -12.55 -21.16
N ARG A 592 -16.55 -11.71 -20.12
CA ARG A 592 -17.79 -11.04 -19.67
C ARG A 592 -18.40 -10.16 -20.74
N GLU A 593 -17.57 -9.45 -21.51
CA GLU A 593 -17.97 -8.58 -22.62
C GLU A 593 -18.42 -9.34 -23.88
N GLY A 594 -18.41 -10.68 -23.85
CA GLY A 594 -18.83 -11.50 -24.98
C GLY A 594 -17.76 -11.67 -26.05
N ASN A 595 -16.48 -11.53 -25.69
CA ASN A 595 -15.34 -11.80 -26.57
C ASN A 595 -14.53 -13.05 -26.13
N PRO A 596 -15.11 -14.27 -26.24
CA PRO A 596 -14.46 -15.50 -25.79
C PRO A 596 -13.25 -15.87 -26.65
N ARG A 597 -13.15 -15.38 -27.90
CA ARG A 597 -12.00 -15.67 -28.78
C ARG A 597 -10.74 -15.00 -28.26
N SER A 598 -10.80 -13.70 -27.94
CA SER A 598 -9.67 -12.97 -27.36
C SER A 598 -9.33 -13.49 -25.97
N ALA A 599 -10.35 -13.76 -25.12
CA ALA A 599 -10.13 -14.34 -23.79
C ALA A 599 -9.38 -15.69 -23.87
N ASN A 600 -9.80 -16.61 -24.73
CA ASN A 600 -9.15 -17.91 -24.91
C ASN A 600 -7.71 -17.79 -25.43
N HIS A 601 -7.43 -16.83 -26.31
CA HIS A 601 -6.06 -16.56 -26.75
C HIS A 601 -5.17 -16.17 -25.55
N GLU A 602 -5.66 -15.30 -24.68
CA GLU A 602 -4.94 -14.89 -23.47
C GLU A 602 -4.77 -16.04 -22.47
N TYR A 603 -5.81 -16.84 -22.20
CA TYR A 603 -5.68 -18.00 -21.30
C TYR A 603 -4.61 -18.99 -21.79
N ILE A 604 -4.54 -19.25 -23.11
CA ILE A 604 -3.52 -20.14 -23.68
C ILE A 604 -2.12 -19.52 -23.54
N ARG A 605 -1.98 -18.21 -23.78
CA ARG A 605 -0.71 -17.49 -23.60
C ARG A 605 -0.22 -17.58 -22.14
N LEU A 606 -1.13 -17.36 -21.18
CA LEU A 606 -0.82 -17.36 -19.76
C LEU A 606 -0.50 -18.77 -19.25
N ALA A 607 -1.33 -19.77 -19.55
CA ALA A 607 -1.10 -21.17 -19.17
C ALA A 607 0.14 -21.79 -19.84
N GLY A 608 0.51 -21.30 -21.02
CA GLY A 608 1.70 -21.74 -21.76
C GLY A 608 3.03 -21.17 -21.24
N ASN A 609 3.01 -20.27 -20.25
CA ASN A 609 4.24 -19.68 -19.71
C ASN A 609 5.04 -20.70 -18.88
N PRO A 610 6.24 -21.13 -19.31
CA PRO A 610 7.01 -22.15 -18.60
C PRO A 610 7.39 -21.74 -17.17
N LYS A 611 7.56 -20.43 -16.93
CA LYS A 611 7.92 -19.88 -15.62
C LYS A 611 6.76 -19.92 -14.61
N ASP A 612 5.53 -20.05 -15.10
CA ASP A 612 4.31 -20.06 -14.29
C ASP A 612 3.54 -21.39 -14.41
N SER A 613 4.20 -22.43 -14.95
CA SER A 613 3.60 -23.73 -15.27
C SER A 613 2.96 -24.47 -14.09
N ASN A 614 3.31 -24.13 -12.84
CA ASN A 614 2.71 -24.62 -11.59
C ASN A 614 2.17 -23.48 -10.70
N SER A 615 1.60 -22.43 -11.31
CA SER A 615 0.99 -21.32 -10.57
C SER A 615 -0.53 -21.43 -10.53
N ASP A 616 -1.15 -20.84 -9.50
CA ASP A 616 -2.61 -20.71 -9.37
C ASP A 616 -3.24 -20.11 -10.66
N ILE A 617 -2.54 -19.19 -11.34
CA ILE A 617 -3.00 -18.56 -12.59
C ILE A 617 -3.12 -19.58 -13.72
N THR A 618 -2.18 -20.53 -13.82
CA THR A 618 -2.25 -21.61 -14.81
C THR A 618 -3.48 -22.47 -14.55
N SER A 619 -3.73 -22.86 -13.28
CA SER A 619 -4.95 -23.58 -12.91
C SER A 619 -6.22 -22.81 -13.26
N PHE A 620 -6.26 -21.49 -13.00
CA PHE A 620 -7.41 -20.65 -13.36
C PHE A 620 -7.65 -20.59 -14.88
N CYS A 621 -6.58 -20.41 -15.68
CA CYS A 621 -6.68 -20.40 -17.14
C CYS A 621 -7.14 -21.76 -17.69
N LEU A 622 -6.58 -22.86 -17.18
CA LEU A 622 -6.97 -24.22 -17.57
C LEU A 622 -8.43 -24.51 -17.23
N ALA A 623 -8.89 -24.08 -16.05
CA ALA A 623 -10.30 -24.22 -15.66
C ALA A 623 -11.24 -23.48 -16.63
N ARG A 624 -10.85 -22.28 -17.10
CA ARG A 624 -11.63 -21.52 -18.09
C ARG A 624 -11.65 -22.17 -19.47
N LEU A 625 -10.50 -22.65 -19.95
CA LEU A 625 -10.37 -23.35 -21.23
C LEU A 625 -11.11 -24.70 -21.26
N ALA A 626 -11.17 -25.38 -20.11
CA ALA A 626 -11.83 -26.66 -19.94
C ALA A 626 -13.36 -26.57 -19.85
N ASP A 627 -13.93 -25.39 -19.58
CA ASP A 627 -15.36 -25.22 -19.40
C ASP A 627 -16.10 -25.08 -20.75
N PRO A 628 -17.05 -25.99 -21.08
CA PRO A 628 -17.83 -25.90 -22.31
C PRO A 628 -18.58 -24.57 -22.48
N LYS A 629 -18.93 -23.87 -21.40
CA LYS A 629 -19.63 -22.58 -21.48
C LYS A 629 -18.78 -21.46 -22.08
N ASN A 630 -17.47 -21.53 -21.90
CA ASN A 630 -16.55 -20.42 -22.18
C ASN A 630 -15.72 -20.65 -23.45
N SER A 631 -15.73 -21.88 -23.97
CA SER A 631 -14.82 -22.32 -25.02
C SER A 631 -15.43 -22.26 -26.42
N MET A 632 -14.62 -21.88 -27.41
CA MET A 632 -14.98 -21.89 -28.84
C MET A 632 -14.73 -23.28 -29.49
N GLY A 633 -14.36 -24.30 -28.71
CA GLY A 633 -14.02 -25.65 -29.18
C GLY A 633 -12.72 -26.17 -28.55
N GLY A 634 -12.54 -27.50 -28.51
CA GLY A 634 -11.36 -28.13 -27.90
C GLY A 634 -11.37 -28.21 -26.37
N TYR A 635 -12.45 -27.78 -25.72
CA TYR A 635 -12.65 -27.86 -24.26
C TYR A 635 -12.47 -29.27 -23.70
N ALA A 636 -12.84 -30.31 -24.45
CA ALA A 636 -12.64 -31.70 -24.04
C ALA A 636 -11.16 -32.00 -23.79
N SER A 637 -10.29 -31.63 -24.73
CA SER A 637 -8.84 -31.79 -24.58
C SER A 637 -8.32 -30.98 -23.38
N TRP A 638 -8.78 -29.74 -23.23
CA TRP A 638 -8.39 -28.89 -22.10
C TRP A 638 -8.85 -29.42 -20.74
N ALA A 639 -10.02 -30.06 -20.67
CA ALA A 639 -10.50 -30.70 -19.43
C ALA A 639 -9.60 -31.85 -18.99
N PHE A 640 -9.07 -32.65 -19.93
CA PHE A 640 -8.06 -33.66 -19.63
C PHE A 640 -6.72 -33.05 -19.25
N VAL A 641 -6.27 -31.99 -19.93
CA VAL A 641 -5.04 -31.25 -19.56
C VAL A 641 -5.16 -30.68 -18.16
N PHE A 642 -6.31 -30.10 -17.81
CA PHE A 642 -6.56 -29.55 -16.49
C PHE A 642 -6.55 -30.64 -15.42
N LEU A 643 -7.25 -31.77 -15.65
CA LEU A 643 -7.18 -32.90 -14.73
C LEU A 643 -5.74 -33.40 -14.56
N ALA A 644 -5.00 -33.57 -15.66
CA ALA A 644 -3.60 -34.00 -15.59
C ALA A 644 -2.74 -33.01 -14.78
N HIS A 645 -2.93 -31.70 -14.96
CA HIS A 645 -2.25 -30.66 -14.17
C HIS A 645 -2.51 -30.84 -12.66
N THR A 646 -3.77 -31.03 -12.26
CA THR A 646 -4.14 -31.23 -10.83
C THR A 646 -3.60 -32.54 -10.22
N MET A 647 -3.21 -33.50 -11.07
CA MET A 647 -2.76 -34.84 -10.64
C MET A 647 -1.23 -34.95 -10.54
N VAL A 648 -0.49 -33.94 -11.02
CA VAL A 648 0.99 -33.93 -10.99
C VAL A 648 1.54 -33.59 -9.60
N SER A 649 0.78 -32.90 -8.74
CA SER A 649 1.22 -32.62 -7.36
C SER A 649 0.99 -33.83 -6.45
N GLU A 650 2.00 -34.18 -5.64
CA GLU A 650 1.94 -35.33 -4.71
C GLU A 650 0.85 -35.18 -3.63
N THR A 651 0.37 -33.95 -3.42
CA THR A 651 -0.85 -33.62 -2.67
C THR A 651 -1.74 -32.70 -3.50
N ARG A 652 -3.01 -33.07 -3.62
CA ARG A 652 -3.95 -32.46 -4.55
C ARG A 652 -4.57 -31.21 -3.92
N ASN A 653 -4.53 -30.08 -4.63
CA ASN A 653 -5.48 -29.00 -4.36
C ASN A 653 -6.89 -29.57 -4.61
N ILE A 654 -7.63 -29.79 -3.52
CA ILE A 654 -8.93 -30.48 -3.57
C ILE A 654 -9.94 -29.65 -4.35
N LEU A 655 -9.88 -28.32 -4.24
CA LEU A 655 -10.75 -27.43 -4.98
C LEU A 655 -10.52 -27.55 -6.50
N GLU A 656 -9.25 -27.45 -6.93
CA GLU A 656 -8.89 -27.51 -8.35
C GLU A 656 -9.21 -28.88 -8.96
N LEU A 657 -8.92 -29.97 -8.24
CA LEU A 657 -9.27 -31.32 -8.67
C LEU A 657 -10.78 -31.45 -8.94
N ASN A 658 -11.60 -31.01 -8.00
CA ASN A 658 -13.06 -31.08 -8.14
C ASN A 658 -13.57 -30.12 -9.22
N GLN A 659 -12.89 -29.00 -9.46
CA GLN A 659 -13.17 -28.13 -10.59
C GLN A 659 -12.88 -28.82 -11.92
N ALA A 660 -11.78 -29.59 -12.03
CA ALA A 660 -11.47 -30.38 -13.21
C ALA A 660 -12.50 -31.49 -13.44
N LEU A 661 -12.95 -32.18 -12.37
CA LEU A 661 -14.02 -33.19 -12.44
C LEU A 661 -15.35 -32.57 -12.89
N ARG A 662 -15.70 -31.38 -12.39
CA ARG A 662 -16.88 -30.64 -12.85
C ARG A 662 -16.81 -30.31 -14.34
N CYS A 663 -15.65 -29.81 -14.81
CA CYS A 663 -15.46 -29.51 -16.23
C CYS A 663 -15.62 -30.78 -17.08
N LEU A 664 -14.96 -31.88 -16.71
CA LEU A 664 -15.09 -33.18 -17.39
C LEU A 664 -16.53 -33.68 -17.40
N GLY A 665 -17.23 -33.63 -16.27
CA GLY A 665 -18.64 -33.99 -16.20
C GLY A 665 -19.51 -33.14 -17.13
N SER A 666 -19.21 -31.85 -17.27
CA SER A 666 -19.89 -30.96 -18.22
C SER A 666 -19.55 -31.29 -19.68
N VAL A 667 -18.33 -31.73 -19.97
CA VAL A 667 -17.93 -32.24 -21.30
C VAL A 667 -18.75 -33.47 -21.66
N PHE A 668 -18.82 -34.49 -20.79
CA PHE A 668 -19.63 -35.68 -21.05
C PHE A 668 -21.12 -35.34 -21.18
N ALA A 669 -21.62 -34.39 -20.37
CA ALA A 669 -22.99 -33.91 -20.49
C ALA A 669 -23.28 -33.25 -21.85
N SER A 670 -22.30 -32.59 -22.46
CA SER A 670 -22.41 -31.99 -23.80
C SER A 670 -22.29 -33.01 -24.94
N GLN A 671 -21.78 -34.20 -24.65
CA GLN A 671 -21.64 -35.33 -25.58
C GLN A 671 -22.77 -36.36 -25.43
N ASP A 672 -23.81 -36.03 -24.67
CA ASP A 672 -24.94 -36.90 -24.32
C ASP A 672 -24.59 -38.20 -23.58
N ASP A 673 -23.36 -38.32 -23.05
CA ASP A 673 -22.98 -39.37 -22.09
C ASP A 673 -23.45 -39.00 -20.68
N ASN A 674 -24.75 -39.18 -20.47
CA ASN A 674 -25.44 -38.76 -19.25
C ASN A 674 -24.98 -39.54 -18.01
N ASP A 675 -24.64 -40.83 -18.13
CA ASP A 675 -24.25 -41.67 -16.99
C ASP A 675 -22.88 -41.25 -16.42
N THR A 676 -21.90 -41.04 -17.31
CA THR A 676 -20.57 -40.54 -16.93
C THR A 676 -20.67 -39.11 -16.38
N ALA A 677 -21.46 -38.26 -17.04
CA ALA A 677 -21.70 -36.88 -16.59
C ALA A 677 -22.27 -36.82 -15.17
N LEU A 678 -23.35 -37.56 -14.90
CA LEU A 678 -23.98 -37.59 -13.57
C LEU A 678 -23.01 -38.10 -12.51
N SER A 679 -22.23 -39.13 -12.82
CA SER A 679 -21.25 -39.69 -11.87
C SER A 679 -20.19 -38.66 -11.49
N LEU A 680 -19.55 -38.01 -12.47
CA LEU A 680 -18.51 -37.02 -12.23
C LEU A 680 -19.04 -35.75 -11.55
N LEU A 681 -20.19 -35.24 -11.99
CA LEU A 681 -20.80 -34.04 -11.43
C LEU A 681 -21.29 -34.26 -10.00
N THR A 682 -21.77 -35.46 -9.66
CA THR A 682 -22.18 -35.79 -8.28
C THR A 682 -20.99 -35.81 -7.33
N VAL A 683 -19.89 -36.46 -7.73
CA VAL A 683 -18.64 -36.47 -6.93
C VAL A 683 -18.15 -35.04 -6.70
N ALA A 684 -18.13 -34.21 -7.74
CA ALA A 684 -17.74 -32.80 -7.61
C ALA A 684 -18.72 -32.01 -6.72
N LEU A 685 -20.03 -32.23 -6.86
CA LEU A 685 -21.07 -31.57 -6.07
C LEU A 685 -20.95 -31.86 -4.57
N ASP A 686 -20.71 -33.12 -4.22
CA ASP A 686 -20.53 -33.55 -2.82
C ASP A 686 -19.31 -32.85 -2.21
N ALA A 687 -18.19 -32.84 -2.92
CA ALA A 687 -16.97 -32.17 -2.47
C ALA A 687 -17.16 -30.65 -2.32
N PHE A 688 -17.78 -29.98 -3.29
CA PHE A 688 -18.06 -28.53 -3.16
C PHE A 688 -19.06 -28.23 -2.05
N THR A 689 -19.97 -29.15 -1.74
CA THR A 689 -20.90 -29.02 -0.62
C THR A 689 -20.18 -29.13 0.72
N GLU A 690 -19.23 -30.06 0.87
CA GLU A 690 -18.38 -30.18 2.05
C GLU A 690 -17.50 -28.93 2.25
N MET A 691 -16.94 -28.41 1.16
CA MET A 691 -16.12 -27.18 1.18
C MET A 691 -16.95 -25.88 1.32
N ASP A 692 -18.28 -25.92 1.14
CA ASP A 692 -19.17 -24.74 1.11
C ASP A 692 -18.84 -23.73 -0.02
N VAL A 693 -18.60 -24.23 -1.24
CA VAL A 693 -18.30 -23.44 -2.46
C VAL A 693 -19.57 -23.21 -3.28
N HIS A 694 -20.13 -22.01 -3.26
CA HIS A 694 -21.48 -21.79 -3.80
C HIS A 694 -21.59 -21.85 -5.32
N ASP A 695 -20.68 -21.18 -6.04
CA ASP A 695 -20.74 -21.05 -7.50
C ASP A 695 -20.58 -22.42 -8.18
N SER A 696 -19.54 -23.18 -7.81
CA SER A 696 -19.32 -24.51 -8.39
C SER A 696 -20.43 -25.51 -8.05
N ARG A 697 -21.06 -25.42 -6.86
CA ARG A 697 -22.26 -26.23 -6.53
C ARG A 697 -23.43 -25.87 -7.44
N ALA A 698 -23.67 -24.58 -7.65
CA ALA A 698 -24.73 -24.10 -8.53
C ALA A 698 -24.53 -24.61 -9.96
N GLU A 699 -23.29 -24.56 -10.46
CA GLU A 699 -22.94 -25.09 -11.78
C GLU A 699 -23.12 -26.60 -11.91
N CYS A 700 -22.71 -27.40 -10.91
CA CYS A 700 -22.99 -28.84 -10.88
C CYS A 700 -24.49 -29.09 -10.92
N MET A 701 -25.26 -28.45 -10.04
CA MET A 701 -26.72 -28.62 -9.96
C MET A 701 -27.42 -28.20 -11.25
N ARG A 702 -26.96 -27.12 -11.89
CA ARG A 702 -27.47 -26.68 -13.19
C ARG A 702 -27.26 -27.75 -14.25
N THR A 703 -26.04 -28.25 -14.43
CA THR A 703 -25.73 -29.27 -15.46
C THR A 703 -26.43 -30.59 -15.16
N ILE A 704 -26.47 -31.04 -13.91
CA ILE A 704 -27.23 -32.25 -13.50
C ILE A 704 -28.73 -32.06 -13.80
N GLY A 705 -29.27 -30.87 -13.54
CA GLY A 705 -30.66 -30.52 -13.90
C GLY A 705 -30.90 -30.58 -15.42
N ASP A 706 -29.98 -30.05 -16.22
CA ASP A 706 -30.04 -30.11 -17.69
C ASP A 706 -30.01 -31.57 -18.20
N VAL A 707 -29.24 -32.46 -17.55
CA VAL A 707 -29.23 -33.90 -17.85
C VAL A 707 -30.57 -34.55 -17.49
N HIS A 708 -31.10 -34.29 -16.29
CA HIS A 708 -32.40 -34.84 -15.87
C HIS A 708 -33.56 -34.37 -16.75
N LEU A 709 -33.50 -33.14 -17.27
CA LEU A 709 -34.46 -32.64 -18.26
C LEU A 709 -34.45 -33.51 -19.52
N ARG A 710 -33.26 -33.83 -20.07
CA ARG A 710 -33.12 -34.71 -21.25
C ARG A 710 -33.63 -36.12 -21.00
N LEU A 711 -33.49 -36.61 -19.76
CA LEU A 711 -34.04 -37.91 -19.33
C LEU A 711 -35.55 -37.88 -19.06
N GLY A 712 -36.22 -36.72 -19.19
CA GLY A 712 -37.67 -36.56 -18.94
C GLY A 712 -38.05 -36.42 -17.46
N GLU A 713 -37.07 -36.27 -16.57
CA GLU A 713 -37.29 -36.19 -15.11
C GLU A 713 -37.51 -34.74 -14.65
N LEU A 714 -38.58 -34.11 -15.15
CA LEU A 714 -38.87 -32.67 -15.01
C LEU A 714 -38.87 -32.17 -13.55
N SER A 715 -39.42 -32.97 -12.62
CA SER A 715 -39.47 -32.59 -11.20
C SER A 715 -38.09 -32.53 -10.55
N LYS A 716 -37.18 -33.44 -10.91
CA LYS A 716 -35.79 -33.43 -10.42
C LYS A 716 -35.01 -32.25 -10.99
N ALA A 717 -35.15 -32.01 -12.29
CA ALA A 717 -34.54 -30.85 -12.96
C ALA A 717 -34.98 -29.53 -12.32
N SER A 718 -36.29 -29.33 -12.11
CA SER A 718 -36.83 -28.13 -11.47
C SER A 718 -36.32 -27.93 -10.04
N ALA A 719 -36.25 -29.01 -9.24
CA ALA A 719 -35.77 -28.94 -7.87
C ALA A 719 -34.30 -28.52 -7.81
N LEU A 720 -33.44 -29.10 -8.64
CA LEU A 720 -32.02 -28.77 -8.72
C LEU A 720 -31.79 -27.33 -9.18
N TRP A 721 -32.50 -26.88 -10.21
CA TRP A 721 -32.39 -25.50 -10.69
C TRP A 721 -32.82 -24.48 -9.65
N LYS A 722 -33.88 -24.73 -8.87
CA LYS A 722 -34.27 -23.83 -7.76
C LYS A 722 -33.17 -23.67 -6.71
N ILE A 723 -32.46 -24.74 -6.39
CA ILE A 723 -31.33 -24.68 -5.45
C ILE A 723 -30.15 -23.94 -6.10
N ALA A 724 -29.82 -24.25 -7.36
CA ALA A 724 -28.77 -23.57 -8.11
C ALA A 724 -29.01 -22.05 -8.19
N ARG A 725 -30.26 -21.63 -8.42
CA ARG A 725 -30.66 -20.20 -8.41
C ARG A 725 -30.25 -19.51 -7.12
N HIS A 726 -30.59 -20.10 -5.97
CA HIS A 726 -30.28 -19.51 -4.67
C HIS A 726 -28.76 -19.46 -4.40
N LEU A 727 -28.02 -20.46 -4.85
CA LEU A 727 -26.57 -20.49 -4.75
C LEU A 727 -25.91 -19.42 -5.64
N PHE A 728 -26.38 -19.21 -6.87
CA PHE A 728 -25.93 -18.11 -7.73
C PHE A 728 -26.23 -16.73 -7.12
N GLU A 729 -27.41 -16.54 -6.52
CA GLU A 729 -27.73 -15.30 -5.78
C GLU A 729 -26.76 -15.07 -4.64
N ARG A 730 -26.49 -16.11 -3.83
CA ARG A 730 -25.53 -16.03 -2.72
C ARG A 730 -24.10 -15.74 -3.21
N ALA A 731 -23.74 -16.23 -4.40
CA ALA A 731 -22.48 -15.97 -5.07
C ALA A 731 -22.45 -14.66 -5.88
N SER A 732 -23.50 -13.81 -5.81
CA SER A 732 -23.59 -12.57 -6.60
C SER A 732 -23.45 -12.76 -8.13
N GLN A 733 -23.81 -13.95 -8.63
CA GLN A 733 -23.74 -14.33 -10.05
C GLN A 733 -25.07 -14.05 -10.76
N SER A 734 -25.36 -12.79 -11.09
CA SER A 734 -26.64 -12.36 -11.69
C SER A 734 -26.97 -13.09 -13.00
N LYS A 735 -25.99 -13.28 -13.88
CA LYS A 735 -26.15 -14.02 -15.14
C LYS A 735 -26.57 -15.47 -14.91
N GLY A 736 -26.02 -16.12 -13.89
CA GLY A 736 -26.41 -17.47 -13.50
C GLY A 736 -27.86 -17.54 -13.01
N VAL A 737 -28.32 -16.52 -12.27
CA VAL A 737 -29.72 -16.40 -11.83
C VAL A 737 -30.66 -16.26 -13.04
N GLU A 738 -30.33 -15.35 -13.98
CA GLU A 738 -31.12 -15.13 -15.20
C GLU A 738 -31.19 -16.40 -16.07
N GLU A 739 -30.07 -17.11 -16.25
CA GLU A 739 -30.00 -18.37 -16.99
C GLU A 739 -30.89 -19.46 -16.37
N ILE A 740 -30.99 -19.51 -15.05
CA ILE A 740 -31.85 -20.46 -14.34
C ILE A 740 -33.32 -20.04 -14.39
N ASP A 741 -33.61 -18.74 -14.24
CA ASP A 741 -34.97 -18.21 -14.32
C ASP A 741 -35.58 -18.43 -15.72
N ALA A 742 -34.78 -18.29 -16.78
CA ALA A 742 -35.18 -18.62 -18.14
C ALA A 742 -35.55 -20.11 -18.27
N ARG A 743 -34.71 -21.02 -17.79
CA ARG A 743 -34.97 -22.48 -17.80
C ARG A 743 -36.24 -22.86 -17.04
N LEU A 744 -36.42 -22.30 -15.85
CA LEU A 744 -37.62 -22.55 -15.04
C LEU A 744 -38.89 -22.05 -15.74
N THR A 745 -38.78 -20.91 -16.44
CA THR A 745 -39.88 -20.35 -17.23
C THR A 745 -40.23 -21.25 -18.42
N GLU A 746 -39.24 -21.71 -19.19
CA GLU A 746 -39.42 -22.65 -20.30
C GLU A 746 -40.06 -23.98 -19.86
N LEU A 747 -39.64 -24.51 -18.70
CA LEU A 747 -40.22 -25.72 -18.11
C LEU A 747 -41.72 -25.55 -17.79
N VAL A 748 -42.11 -24.39 -17.28
CA VAL A 748 -43.51 -24.09 -16.97
C VAL A 748 -44.32 -23.95 -18.27
N HIS A 749 -43.78 -23.27 -19.29
CA HIS A 749 -44.47 -23.14 -20.58
C HIS A 749 -44.66 -24.49 -21.28
N SER A 750 -43.62 -25.34 -21.29
CA SER A 750 -43.70 -26.69 -21.88
C SER A 750 -44.67 -27.62 -21.13
N ALA A 751 -44.84 -27.46 -19.82
CA ALA A 751 -45.84 -28.18 -19.04
C ALA A 751 -47.29 -27.70 -19.26
N ILE A 752 -47.50 -26.47 -19.75
CA ILE A 752 -48.81 -25.84 -19.95
C ILE A 752 -49.36 -26.03 -21.38
N THR A 753 -48.54 -26.39 -22.37
CA THR A 753 -48.98 -26.77 -23.73
C THR A 753 -49.09 -28.30 -23.89
N PRO A 754 -50.29 -28.92 -23.87
CA PRO A 754 -50.45 -30.29 -24.32
C PRO A 754 -50.39 -30.35 -25.86
N LEU A 755 -49.82 -31.42 -26.40
CA LEU A 755 -49.83 -31.76 -27.83
C LEU A 755 -51.18 -31.43 -28.50
N ALA A 756 -51.19 -30.47 -29.41
CA ALA A 756 -52.33 -30.21 -30.27
C ALA A 756 -51.93 -29.84 -31.71
N VAL A 757 -50.96 -30.52 -32.32
CA VAL A 757 -50.88 -30.65 -33.80
C VAL A 757 -50.15 -31.95 -34.17
N LEU A 758 -50.86 -33.08 -34.10
CA LEU A 758 -50.58 -34.25 -34.95
C LEU A 758 -51.91 -34.63 -35.60
N GLY A 759 -52.20 -33.98 -36.73
CA GLY A 759 -53.41 -34.24 -37.50
C GLY A 759 -53.40 -33.44 -38.81
N SER A 760 -53.34 -34.18 -39.92
CA SER A 760 -53.61 -33.80 -41.31
C SER A 760 -52.65 -32.81 -42.01
N SER A 761 -51.77 -33.34 -42.87
CA SER A 761 -52.03 -33.37 -44.32
C SER A 761 -50.96 -34.16 -45.08
N LEU A 762 -51.37 -35.29 -45.66
CA LEU A 762 -50.69 -35.99 -46.75
C LEU A 762 -50.82 -35.15 -48.05
N SER A 763 -49.70 -34.90 -48.75
CA SER A 763 -49.60 -35.04 -50.23
C SER A 763 -48.22 -34.62 -50.81
N SER A 764 -47.36 -35.62 -51.09
CA SER A 764 -46.62 -35.88 -52.37
C SER A 764 -45.48 -34.91 -52.85
N PRO A 765 -44.56 -35.32 -53.78
CA PRO A 765 -43.10 -35.46 -53.59
C PRO A 765 -42.25 -34.44 -54.41
N PRO A 766 -40.89 -34.48 -54.40
CA PRO A 766 -40.05 -33.34 -54.73
C PRO A 766 -39.74 -33.20 -56.23
N GLU A 767 -39.75 -31.97 -56.73
CA GLU A 767 -39.12 -31.62 -58.00
C GLU A 767 -37.66 -31.19 -57.79
N SER A 768 -36.82 -31.87 -58.57
CA SER A 768 -35.41 -31.63 -58.81
C SER A 768 -35.15 -30.32 -59.55
N THR A 769 -34.19 -29.54 -59.09
CA THR A 769 -33.31 -28.76 -59.99
C THR A 769 -31.90 -28.76 -59.44
N ASP A 770 -31.04 -29.49 -60.14
CA ASP A 770 -29.61 -29.23 -60.29
C ASP A 770 -29.37 -27.75 -60.58
N GLU A 771 -28.40 -27.14 -59.90
CA GLU A 771 -27.48 -26.21 -60.56
C GLU A 771 -26.10 -26.29 -59.90
N ASN A 772 -25.16 -26.83 -60.68
CA ASN A 772 -23.72 -26.79 -60.47
C ASN A 772 -23.18 -25.35 -60.50
N PHE A 773 -22.09 -25.08 -59.77
CA PHE A 773 -20.81 -24.47 -60.23
C PHE A 773 -20.02 -24.06 -58.96
N ARG A 774 -19.00 -24.82 -58.55
CA ARG A 774 -17.56 -24.75 -58.93
C ARG A 774 -16.75 -23.60 -58.31
N ASP A 775 -15.66 -24.05 -57.69
CA ASP A 775 -14.30 -23.50 -57.61
C ASP A 775 -13.87 -22.50 -56.53
N GLU A 776 -12.83 -22.98 -55.83
CA GLU A 776 -11.56 -22.33 -55.42
C GLU A 776 -11.67 -21.09 -54.51
N GLY A 777 -11.01 -21.01 -53.36
CA GLY A 777 -9.66 -21.45 -53.03
C GLY A 777 -8.84 -20.22 -52.61
N LYS A 778 -8.21 -20.31 -51.43
CA LYS A 778 -7.18 -19.41 -50.85
C LYS A 778 -7.65 -18.08 -50.21
N MET A 779 -7.72 -18.07 -48.88
CA MET A 779 -6.66 -17.48 -48.03
C MET A 779 -6.73 -18.05 -46.62
#